data_AF-A0A662FX33-F1
#
_entry.id   AF-A0A662FX33-F1
#
_cell.length_a   1.000
_cell.length_b   1.000
_cell.length_c   1.000
_cell.angle_alpha   90.00
_cell.angle_beta   90.00
_cell.angle_gamma   90.00
#
_symmetry.space_group_name_H-M   'P 1'
#
loop_
_entity.id
_entity.type
_entity.pdbx_description
1 polymer ?
#
loop_
_entity_poly.entity_id
_entity_poly.type
_entity_poly.pdbx_seq_one_letter_code
_entity_poly.pdbx_strand_id
1 'polypeptide(L)'
;MRRVLALFILIILAISLYSLNHAYAEDSLEDIARLLDVNKIKEHVKYLSSLNTRMTGYSGFFKAAEYIKNTFRKYGADVKLDYYNITVPIVEYSYIEVFHDGHTYNITAYPLYPNHVNPSSYTSPAEGDSIVYVKKLDELGNTSVKGKFVLTKFNTGWEWKVYMMLGAKGVIFIEPKTTSYMEGFLKSLSIPVAFPRLLINSSSGEMLKSLLSTGDEVRVRVNVRVVWRKIAVPNIIAVIKGIDPVKRGEIIVLAAHYDSFSHVLGRAPGATDALGIAFLLEYARVLNKYRPKRSVWLVALSGHYQGLWGSREFVSRYFRKLGVFIKGFLSIDLASDSDVLGLYVFGLGYGYVSPDSLINQKYTWITDTFFGSWLDEAKSVFNEDFHVVDMVLNSYPPWIKLTLPMDPPLLYLESEPFTSACFGGGLSFVTTNTLRLTQCTILDTYERIKWENVEPQVKYLWIALYEYVNMEIPYVLNPAELYSDWGYVTLTIQLAKYNITTAWYDNISLPNTVFFIRAYNNPPNSKWAANGFTIVAVPDENGVFTLKGLKPFSIVDVQAYTLNEEYNAIVYATDTGVYGLSREISLTVANAYKIVPVFEAASIAILQPINPQSLQINIRSIEVLNFFSHTPLIHRDVLFTQPQITAKSLPTAVQDIMAFIEPNIPSEVVVRTDEVYPLIVLINSSDKHPQGYGYTLKRGECIILSPINFSQDFYHIAISRAKILVEKGAVTARLFEYYDLMAKYRELVDEAMKKGDMLKVYTLSIPLWAFSRATYSSAMDQINEIILSILFFMFLAIPFSIGMERLIFMSYGVKRLIYFILIYLVTAFILAIFHPGVHVATNVFILAVATALTIFLLILLVLSVGKTYSHMKRIREMLIGKHYAEIERLGAFMSALSIGVQNMRKRRLRTFLTITSVVITMFSLTAFTSISSAVTLSIKSSDSITPYTGILVERAPWMILRPIPYEFVYEFSINYRDAFAVGVRTWIYPK
;
A
#
# COMPACT_ATOMS: atom_id res chain seq x y z
N MET A 1 43.94 60.92 -45.83
CA MET A 1 43.87 61.22 -44.38
C MET A 1 42.58 60.76 -43.68
N ARG A 2 41.37 61.13 -44.14
CA ARG A 2 40.11 60.78 -43.43
C ARG A 2 39.83 59.27 -43.24
N ARG A 3 40.22 58.41 -44.18
CA ARG A 3 40.03 56.94 -44.07
C ARG A 3 40.97 56.27 -43.07
N VAL A 4 42.18 56.82 -42.90
CA VAL A 4 43.17 56.32 -41.92
C VAL A 4 42.76 56.71 -40.50
N LEU A 5 42.23 57.94 -40.34
CA LEU A 5 41.70 58.41 -39.06
C LEU A 5 40.48 57.59 -38.59
N ALA A 6 39.59 57.21 -39.51
CA ALA A 6 38.42 56.37 -39.21
C ALA A 6 38.82 54.94 -38.79
N LEU A 7 39.83 54.36 -39.44
CA LEU A 7 40.37 53.05 -39.06
C LEU A 7 41.03 53.10 -37.67
N PHE A 8 41.76 54.18 -37.38
CA PHE A 8 42.41 54.37 -36.08
C PHE A 8 41.39 54.55 -34.94
N ILE A 9 40.29 55.28 -35.20
CA ILE A 9 39.19 55.43 -34.22
C ILE A 9 38.44 54.10 -34.02
N LEU A 10 38.24 53.30 -35.07
CA LEU A 10 37.64 51.96 -34.97
C LEU A 10 38.52 50.98 -34.19
N ILE A 11 39.85 51.06 -34.36
CA ILE A 11 40.81 50.24 -33.61
C ILE A 11 40.86 50.70 -32.15
N ILE A 12 40.83 52.00 -31.87
CA ILE A 12 40.76 52.51 -30.49
C ILE A 12 39.41 52.13 -29.83
N LEU A 13 38.30 52.20 -30.56
CA LEU A 13 37.00 51.73 -30.07
C LEU A 13 37.04 50.21 -29.80
N ALA A 14 37.60 49.42 -30.71
CA ALA A 14 37.74 47.98 -30.54
C ALA A 14 38.66 47.63 -29.36
N ILE A 15 39.77 48.33 -29.17
CA ILE A 15 40.69 48.14 -28.02
C ILE A 15 40.04 48.62 -26.73
N SER A 16 39.24 49.69 -26.76
CA SER A 16 38.48 50.16 -25.59
C SER A 16 37.32 49.23 -25.22
N LEU A 17 36.68 48.59 -26.20
CA LEU A 17 35.67 47.54 -25.99
C LEU A 17 36.32 46.23 -25.51
N TYR A 18 37.53 45.93 -25.97
CA TYR A 18 38.32 44.78 -25.52
C TYR A 18 38.84 44.98 -24.08
N SER A 19 39.28 46.20 -23.73
CA SER A 19 39.73 46.54 -22.38
C SER A 19 38.59 46.75 -21.38
N LEU A 20 37.40 47.20 -21.81
CA LEU A 20 36.20 47.19 -20.96
C LEU A 20 35.68 45.76 -20.70
N ASN A 21 35.92 44.81 -21.60
CA ASN A 21 35.59 43.39 -21.38
C ASN A 21 36.62 42.64 -20.50
N HIS A 22 37.75 43.27 -20.13
CA HIS A 22 38.77 42.67 -19.24
C HIS A 22 38.92 43.39 -17.90
N ALA A 23 38.00 44.31 -17.57
CA ALA A 23 37.99 45.05 -16.31
C ALA A 23 36.95 44.53 -15.29
N TYR A 24 36.43 43.32 -15.45
CA TYR A 24 35.81 42.57 -14.36
C TYR A 24 36.87 41.61 -13.84
N ALA A 25 37.38 41.85 -12.65
CA ALA A 25 38.22 40.89 -11.96
C ALA A 25 37.48 39.55 -11.92
N GLU A 26 38.06 38.49 -12.49
CA GLU A 26 37.59 37.14 -12.23
C GLU A 26 37.81 36.88 -10.74
N ASP A 27 36.70 36.85 -9.98
CA ASP A 27 36.73 36.52 -8.58
C ASP A 27 37.31 35.12 -8.41
N SER A 28 38.42 34.99 -7.67
CA SER A 28 39.08 33.69 -7.51
C SER A 28 38.23 32.76 -6.65
N LEU A 29 38.16 31.47 -7.02
CA LEU A 29 37.46 30.45 -6.22
C LEU A 29 38.00 30.36 -4.78
N GLU A 30 39.28 30.68 -4.58
CA GLU A 30 39.90 30.79 -3.26
C GLU A 30 39.24 31.88 -2.40
N ASP A 31 38.87 33.03 -2.97
CA ASP A 31 38.21 34.12 -2.25
C ASP A 31 36.79 33.72 -1.83
N ILE A 32 36.09 32.95 -2.66
CA ILE A 32 34.76 32.42 -2.37
C ILE A 32 34.83 31.37 -1.26
N ALA A 33 35.82 30.47 -1.32
CA ALA A 33 36.04 29.46 -0.30
C ALA A 33 36.39 30.06 1.07
N ARG A 34 37.21 31.11 1.11
CA ARG A 34 37.55 31.84 2.36
C ARG A 34 36.35 32.47 3.05
N LEU A 35 35.24 32.66 2.33
CA LEU A 35 34.01 33.23 2.89
C LEU A 35 33.06 32.18 3.45
N LEU A 36 33.32 30.88 3.29
CA LEU A 36 32.52 29.85 3.93
C LEU A 36 32.65 29.95 5.45
N ASP A 37 31.53 30.20 6.13
CA ASP A 37 31.46 30.23 7.59
C ASP A 37 30.50 29.15 8.09
N VAL A 38 31.05 27.96 8.38
CA VAL A 38 30.28 26.82 8.87
C VAL A 38 29.59 27.16 10.21
N ASN A 39 30.16 28.04 11.04
CA ASN A 39 29.55 28.38 12.33
C ASN A 39 28.20 29.09 12.14
N LYS A 40 28.03 29.90 11.09
CA LYS A 40 26.73 30.48 10.75
C LYS A 40 25.71 29.45 10.32
N ILE A 41 26.13 28.43 9.57
CA ILE A 41 25.27 27.29 9.24
C ILE A 41 24.81 26.60 10.54
N LYS A 42 25.74 26.35 11.48
CA LYS A 42 25.43 25.80 12.81
C LYS A 42 24.42 26.67 13.56
N GLU A 43 24.59 27.99 13.57
CA GLU A 43 23.66 28.94 14.20
C GLU A 43 22.26 28.90 13.57
N HIS A 44 22.18 28.87 12.23
CA HIS A 44 20.92 28.75 11.50
C HIS A 44 20.19 27.45 11.84
N VAL A 45 20.89 26.30 11.82
CA VAL A 45 20.31 25.01 12.21
C VAL A 45 19.81 25.05 13.65
N LYS A 46 20.64 25.55 14.58
CA LYS A 46 20.29 25.64 16.00
C LYS A 46 19.03 26.46 16.23
N TYR A 47 18.91 27.62 15.59
CA TYR A 47 17.71 28.45 15.67
C TYR A 47 16.50 27.72 15.09
N LEU A 48 16.60 27.21 13.86
CA LEU A 48 15.48 26.56 13.19
C LEU A 48 14.97 25.35 13.99
N SER A 49 15.86 24.52 14.55
CA SER A 49 15.47 23.35 15.33
C SER A 49 14.93 23.68 16.73
N SER A 50 15.15 24.90 17.23
CA SER A 50 14.64 25.35 18.54
C SER A 50 13.15 25.71 18.53
N LEU A 51 12.51 25.78 17.36
CA LEU A 51 11.14 26.26 17.19
C LEU A 51 10.05 25.23 17.59
N ASN A 52 10.41 24.15 18.31
CA ASN A 52 9.60 22.98 18.66
C ASN A 52 9.09 22.15 17.47
N THR A 53 8.42 22.79 16.51
CA THR A 53 7.92 22.16 15.28
C THR A 53 7.93 23.15 14.12
N ARG A 54 8.47 22.72 12.98
CA ARG A 54 8.33 23.42 11.69
C ARG A 54 7.43 22.64 10.73
N MET A 55 6.56 21.78 11.26
CA MET A 55 5.49 21.19 10.45
C MET A 55 4.66 22.28 9.82
N THR A 56 4.41 22.14 8.52
CA THR A 56 3.68 23.11 7.72
C THR A 56 2.36 23.51 8.40
N GLY A 57 2.11 24.81 8.54
CA GLY A 57 0.92 25.36 9.18
C GLY A 57 0.97 25.53 10.69
N TYR A 58 2.00 25.04 11.39
CA TYR A 58 2.20 25.27 12.82
C TYR A 58 2.91 26.61 13.09
N SER A 59 2.83 27.12 14.33
CA SER A 59 3.41 28.41 14.70
C SER A 59 4.91 28.49 14.47
N GLY A 60 5.67 27.42 14.76
CA GLY A 60 7.11 27.37 14.52
C GLY A 60 7.49 27.38 13.03
N PHE A 61 6.64 26.85 12.14
CA PHE A 61 6.83 26.96 10.69
C PHE A 61 6.76 28.43 10.23
N PHE A 62 5.77 29.20 10.70
CA PHE A 62 5.68 30.63 10.35
C PHE A 62 6.83 31.46 10.94
N LYS A 63 7.29 31.13 12.15
CA LYS A 63 8.50 31.74 12.73
C LYS A 63 9.75 31.43 11.91
N ALA A 64 9.88 30.22 11.38
CA ALA A 64 10.97 29.85 10.48
C ALA A 64 10.89 30.62 9.16
N ALA A 65 9.70 30.71 8.56
CA ALA A 65 9.49 31.50 7.34
C ALA A 65 9.86 32.97 7.53
N GLU A 66 9.49 33.57 8.67
CA GLU A 66 9.88 34.93 9.00
C GLU A 66 11.38 35.09 9.21
N TYR A 67 12.01 34.15 9.91
CA TYR A 67 13.47 34.14 10.10
C TYR A 67 14.23 34.07 8.78
N ILE A 68 13.81 33.18 7.87
CA ILE A 68 14.41 33.01 6.54
C ILE A 68 14.26 34.28 5.72
N LYS A 69 13.03 34.83 5.65
CA LYS A 69 12.73 36.11 4.98
C LYS A 69 13.64 37.23 5.49
N ASN A 70 13.74 37.40 6.81
CA ASN A 70 14.53 38.47 7.41
C ASN A 70 16.03 38.26 7.21
N THR A 71 16.51 37.01 7.24
CA THR A 71 17.92 36.68 7.02
C THR A 71 18.33 36.97 5.57
N PHE A 72 17.55 36.56 4.58
CA PHE A 72 17.82 36.89 3.18
C PHE A 72 17.84 38.41 2.94
N ARG A 73 16.90 39.17 3.53
CA ARG A 73 16.90 40.64 3.46
C ARG A 73 18.13 41.26 4.14
N LYS A 74 18.52 40.75 5.31
CA LYS A 74 19.74 41.19 6.01
C LYS A 74 20.99 40.99 5.16
N TYR A 75 21.02 39.94 4.35
CA TYR A 75 22.09 39.68 3.40
C TYR A 75 21.96 40.44 2.07
N GLY A 76 20.96 41.31 1.94
CA GLY A 76 20.79 42.26 0.84
C GLY A 76 20.12 41.69 -0.41
N ALA A 77 19.45 40.54 -0.29
CA ALA A 77 18.64 39.97 -1.38
C ALA A 77 17.24 40.62 -1.45
N ASP A 78 16.68 40.73 -2.66
CA ASP A 78 15.27 41.08 -2.85
C ASP A 78 14.39 39.85 -2.57
N VAL A 79 13.49 39.93 -1.59
CA VAL A 79 12.72 38.78 -1.10
C VAL A 79 11.25 38.88 -1.47
N LYS A 80 10.75 37.86 -2.17
CA LYS A 80 9.35 37.68 -2.57
C LYS A 80 8.74 36.49 -1.83
N LEU A 81 7.50 36.65 -1.40
CA LEU A 81 6.73 35.59 -0.77
C LEU A 81 5.66 35.10 -1.75
N ASP A 82 5.63 33.79 -1.93
CA ASP A 82 4.80 33.12 -2.90
C ASP A 82 3.81 32.23 -2.15
N TYR A 83 2.62 32.79 -1.84
CA TYR A 83 1.60 32.13 -1.04
C TYR A 83 0.69 31.21 -1.85
N TYR A 84 0.36 30.06 -1.26
CA TYR A 84 -0.64 29.11 -1.74
C TYR A 84 -1.31 28.40 -0.56
N ASN A 85 -2.45 27.76 -0.81
CA ASN A 85 -3.19 27.04 0.22
C ASN A 85 -2.76 25.57 0.27
N ILE A 86 -2.47 25.08 1.46
CA ILE A 86 -2.15 23.68 1.74
C ILE A 86 -3.10 23.13 2.81
N THR A 87 -3.44 21.84 2.71
CA THR A 87 -4.24 21.15 3.74
C THR A 87 -3.33 20.39 4.69
N VAL A 88 -3.46 20.64 5.99
CA VAL A 88 -2.66 20.00 7.04
C VAL A 88 -3.50 19.70 8.29
N PRO A 89 -3.13 18.70 9.11
CA PRO A 89 -3.81 18.42 10.36
C PRO A 89 -3.30 19.35 11.47
N ILE A 90 -4.21 20.11 12.08
CA ILE A 90 -3.89 21.08 13.14
C ILE A 90 -4.45 20.59 14.47
N VAL A 91 -3.60 20.58 15.49
CA VAL A 91 -3.99 20.36 16.89
C VAL A 91 -4.56 21.66 17.45
N GLU A 92 -5.85 21.68 17.77
CA GLU A 92 -6.49 22.82 18.44
C GLU A 92 -6.23 22.77 19.95
N TYR A 93 -6.37 21.60 20.56
CA TYR A 93 -5.98 21.31 21.94
C TYR A 93 -5.67 19.83 22.12
N SER A 94 -4.79 19.49 23.06
CA SER A 94 -4.47 18.11 23.43
C SER A 94 -3.84 18.03 24.81
N TYR A 95 -4.56 17.44 25.76
CA TYR A 95 -4.12 17.29 27.15
C TYR A 95 -4.79 16.09 27.83
N ILE A 96 -4.17 15.63 28.91
CA ILE A 96 -4.69 14.57 29.77
C ILE A 96 -4.72 15.09 31.20
N GLU A 97 -5.88 15.04 31.83
CA GLU A 97 -6.04 15.34 33.25
C GLU A 97 -6.08 14.03 34.04
N VAL A 98 -5.26 13.90 35.07
CA VAL A 98 -5.17 12.69 35.89
C VAL A 98 -5.76 12.99 37.25
N PHE A 99 -6.74 12.19 37.68
CA PHE A 99 -7.40 12.31 38.98
C PHE A 99 -6.88 11.22 39.91
N HIS A 100 -6.21 11.62 40.98
CA HIS A 100 -5.72 10.71 42.01
C HIS A 100 -5.62 11.43 43.36
N ASP A 101 -6.14 10.81 44.42
CA ASP A 101 -6.12 11.32 45.80
C ASP A 101 -6.59 12.77 45.97
N GLY A 102 -7.63 13.17 45.24
CA GLY A 102 -8.17 14.55 45.30
C GLY A 102 -7.32 15.60 44.59
N HIS A 103 -6.19 15.22 44.00
CA HIS A 103 -5.35 16.08 43.18
C HIS A 103 -5.62 15.85 41.68
N THR A 104 -5.56 16.93 40.90
CA THR A 104 -5.65 16.89 39.43
C THR A 104 -4.31 17.28 38.83
N TYR A 105 -3.74 16.41 38.01
CA TYR A 105 -2.48 16.67 37.31
C TYR A 105 -2.75 16.85 35.82
N ASN A 106 -2.29 17.96 35.25
CA ASN A 106 -2.45 18.25 33.82
C ASN A 106 -1.18 17.88 33.05
N ILE A 107 -1.32 16.93 32.12
CA ILE A 107 -0.25 16.43 31.27
C ILE A 107 -0.49 16.93 29.84
N THR A 108 0.49 17.60 29.26
CA THR A 108 0.49 17.88 27.83
C THR A 108 0.69 16.59 27.05
N ALA A 109 -0.23 16.31 26.12
CA ALA A 109 -0.17 15.13 25.24
C ALA A 109 -0.09 15.57 23.79
N TYR A 110 0.65 14.83 22.97
CA TYR A 110 0.84 15.11 21.54
C TYR A 110 0.19 14.02 20.70
N PRO A 111 -0.82 14.32 19.87
CA PRO A 111 -1.44 13.30 19.04
C PRO A 111 -0.52 12.83 17.93
N LEU A 112 -0.64 11.56 17.53
CA LEU A 112 0.05 11.03 16.36
C LEU A 112 -0.64 11.45 15.06
N TYR A 113 0.08 11.33 13.95
CA TYR A 113 -0.44 11.64 12.62
C TYR A 113 -1.75 10.86 12.32
N PRO A 114 -2.73 11.46 11.61
CA PRO A 114 -4.05 10.84 11.35
C PRO A 114 -3.97 9.42 10.76
N ASN A 115 -4.94 8.58 11.14
CA ASN A 115 -5.15 7.27 10.52
C ASN A 115 -5.84 7.50 9.17
N HIS A 116 -5.15 7.33 8.05
CA HIS A 116 -5.65 7.73 6.73
C HIS A 116 -6.13 9.20 6.75
N VAL A 117 -7.45 9.44 6.70
CA VAL A 117 -8.05 10.77 6.83
C VAL A 117 -8.60 11.08 8.23
N ASN A 118 -8.66 10.11 9.14
CA ASN A 118 -9.26 10.27 10.45
C ASN A 118 -8.25 10.83 11.47
N PRO A 119 -8.45 12.05 12.00
CA PRO A 119 -7.53 12.65 12.96
C PRO A 119 -7.56 12.00 14.35
N SER A 120 -8.53 11.12 14.62
CA SER A 120 -8.70 10.46 15.93
C SER A 120 -8.85 11.42 17.12
N SER A 121 -9.58 12.54 16.94
CA SER A 121 -9.94 13.39 18.10
C SER A 121 -10.86 12.63 19.06
N TYR A 122 -10.78 12.97 20.34
CA TYR A 122 -11.51 12.30 21.41
C TYR A 122 -11.68 13.23 22.61
N THR A 123 -12.84 13.15 23.24
CA THR A 123 -13.17 13.88 24.46
C THR A 123 -13.68 12.85 25.46
N SER A 124 -13.04 12.79 26.63
CA SER A 124 -13.46 11.88 27.69
C SER A 124 -14.80 12.31 28.28
N PRO A 125 -15.60 11.35 28.79
CA PRO A 125 -16.80 11.70 29.53
C PRO A 125 -16.45 12.34 30.88
N ALA A 126 -17.43 12.95 31.54
CA ALA A 126 -17.22 13.74 32.75
C ALA A 126 -16.64 12.91 33.91
N GLU A 127 -17.01 11.64 33.99
CA GLU A 127 -16.54 10.65 34.98
C GLU A 127 -15.09 10.17 34.76
N GLY A 128 -14.49 10.50 33.61
CA GLY A 128 -13.15 10.04 33.23
C GLY A 128 -13.09 8.59 32.75
N ASP A 129 -12.00 8.28 32.04
CA ASP A 129 -11.69 6.95 31.54
C ASP A 129 -10.71 6.23 32.47
N SER A 130 -10.81 4.90 32.53
CA SER A 130 -9.81 4.08 33.23
C SER A 130 -8.60 3.86 32.31
N ILE A 131 -7.41 3.82 32.92
CA ILE A 131 -6.13 3.62 32.23
C ILE A 131 -5.39 2.40 32.80
N VAL A 132 -4.61 1.71 31.96
CA VAL A 132 -3.79 0.56 32.37
C VAL A 132 -2.41 0.63 31.75
N TYR A 133 -1.37 0.26 32.51
CA TYR A 133 0.00 0.22 32.01
C TYR A 133 0.36 -1.18 31.51
N VAL A 134 0.87 -1.25 30.28
CA VAL A 134 1.36 -2.48 29.67
C VAL A 134 2.80 -2.24 29.19
N LYS A 135 3.76 -2.89 29.85
CA LYS A 135 5.19 -2.72 29.58
C LYS A 135 5.61 -3.34 28.24
N LYS A 136 5.08 -4.51 27.94
CA LYS A 136 5.24 -5.29 26.71
C LYS A 136 3.96 -6.09 26.49
N LEU A 137 3.60 -6.33 25.24
CA LEU A 137 2.38 -7.07 24.92
C LEU A 137 2.40 -8.50 25.51
N ASP A 138 3.56 -9.17 25.57
CA ASP A 138 3.74 -10.50 26.19
C ASP A 138 3.40 -10.57 27.68
N GLU A 139 3.45 -9.43 28.37
CA GLU A 139 3.18 -9.28 29.80
C GLU A 139 1.70 -8.96 30.09
N LEU A 140 0.84 -8.89 29.05
CA LEU A 140 -0.58 -8.54 29.23
C LEU A 140 -1.31 -9.52 30.16
N GLY A 141 -1.09 -10.82 29.97
CA GLY A 141 -1.74 -11.89 30.75
C GLY A 141 -3.26 -11.70 30.86
N ASN A 142 -3.79 -11.76 32.09
CA ASN A 142 -5.22 -11.57 32.38
C ASN A 142 -5.64 -10.09 32.53
N THR A 143 -4.75 -9.15 32.21
CA THR A 143 -5.04 -7.72 32.36
C THR A 143 -6.00 -7.26 31.27
N SER A 144 -7.23 -6.93 31.65
CA SER A 144 -8.23 -6.44 30.68
C SER A 144 -7.92 -5.00 30.24
N VAL A 145 -7.77 -4.83 28.92
CA VAL A 145 -7.64 -3.53 28.22
C VAL A 145 -8.96 -3.03 27.65
N LYS A 146 -10.00 -3.87 27.62
CA LYS A 146 -11.28 -3.55 27.01
C LYS A 146 -11.92 -2.32 27.67
N GLY A 147 -12.23 -1.30 26.87
CA GLY A 147 -12.83 -0.05 27.34
C GLY A 147 -11.88 0.89 28.10
N LYS A 148 -10.57 0.63 28.09
CA LYS A 148 -9.55 1.42 28.81
C LYS A 148 -8.55 2.07 27.86
N PHE A 149 -7.88 3.13 28.32
CA PHE A 149 -6.67 3.62 27.68
C PHE A 149 -5.47 2.76 28.08
N VAL A 150 -4.58 2.47 27.13
CA VAL A 150 -3.36 1.71 27.39
C VAL A 150 -2.15 2.64 27.39
N LEU A 151 -1.45 2.72 28.53
CA LEU A 151 -0.15 3.37 28.65
C LEU A 151 0.95 2.37 28.29
N THR A 152 1.79 2.69 27.32
CA THR A 152 2.88 1.79 26.88
C THR A 152 4.09 2.56 26.34
N LYS A 153 5.16 1.85 26.00
CA LYS A 153 6.36 2.45 25.39
C LYS A 153 6.11 2.80 23.93
N PHE A 154 6.75 3.88 23.45
CA PHE A 154 6.64 4.24 22.04
C PHE A 154 7.19 3.16 21.09
N ASN A 155 8.37 2.60 21.36
CA ASN A 155 8.99 1.58 20.49
C ASN A 155 8.38 0.18 20.72
N THR A 156 7.24 -0.04 20.09
CA THR A 156 6.42 -1.27 20.13
C THR A 156 6.13 -1.82 18.74
N GLY A 157 6.73 -1.27 17.68
CA GLY A 157 6.39 -1.61 16.31
C GLY A 157 4.88 -1.49 16.06
N TRP A 158 4.27 -2.59 15.60
CA TRP A 158 2.83 -2.69 15.32
C TRP A 158 2.01 -3.24 16.51
N GLU A 159 2.64 -3.70 17.60
CA GLU A 159 2.01 -4.43 18.71
C GLU A 159 0.85 -3.67 19.35
N TRP A 160 0.91 -2.33 19.34
CA TRP A 160 -0.15 -1.48 19.89
C TRP A 160 -1.52 -1.71 19.22
N LYS A 161 -1.55 -2.19 17.97
CA LYS A 161 -2.78 -2.58 17.26
C LYS A 161 -3.50 -3.73 17.96
N VAL A 162 -2.77 -4.60 18.67
CA VAL A 162 -3.39 -5.69 19.43
C VAL A 162 -4.25 -5.14 20.55
N TYR A 163 -3.84 -4.07 21.23
CA TYR A 163 -4.70 -3.44 22.23
C TYR A 163 -6.02 -2.93 21.62
N MET A 164 -5.97 -2.37 20.41
CA MET A 164 -7.15 -1.96 19.66
C MET A 164 -8.05 -3.16 19.31
N MET A 165 -7.48 -4.27 18.82
CA MET A 165 -8.22 -5.51 18.55
C MET A 165 -8.86 -6.13 19.81
N LEU A 166 -8.22 -5.95 20.97
CA LEU A 166 -8.73 -6.38 22.28
C LEU A 166 -9.73 -5.39 22.90
N GLY A 167 -10.07 -4.30 22.20
CA GLY A 167 -11.12 -3.35 22.58
C GLY A 167 -10.65 -2.19 23.47
N ALA A 168 -9.37 -1.83 23.47
CA ALA A 168 -8.90 -0.59 24.09
C ALA A 168 -9.60 0.64 23.49
N LYS A 169 -9.73 1.72 24.28
CA LYS A 169 -10.26 3.01 23.81
C LYS A 169 -9.24 3.83 23.03
N GLY A 170 -7.96 3.68 23.37
CA GLY A 170 -6.85 4.42 22.78
C GLY A 170 -5.51 4.04 23.42
N VAL A 171 -4.42 4.55 22.87
CA VAL A 171 -3.05 4.28 23.36
C VAL A 171 -2.33 5.57 23.68
N ILE A 172 -1.68 5.60 24.85
CA ILE A 172 -0.81 6.67 25.31
C ILE A 172 0.61 6.12 25.35
N PHE A 173 1.48 6.68 24.52
CA PHE A 173 2.88 6.30 24.41
C PHE A 173 3.76 7.18 25.29
N ILE A 174 4.74 6.55 25.93
CA ILE A 174 5.80 7.24 26.68
C ILE A 174 6.95 7.56 25.73
N GLU A 175 7.37 8.82 25.72
CA GLU A 175 8.52 9.31 24.95
C GLU A 175 9.77 8.42 25.14
N PRO A 176 10.35 7.91 24.03
CA PRO A 176 11.48 6.99 24.09
C PRO A 176 12.82 7.76 24.12
N LYS A 177 13.87 7.09 24.61
CA LYS A 177 15.25 7.63 24.58
C LYS A 177 15.87 7.60 23.17
N THR A 178 15.47 6.61 22.38
CA THR A 178 15.88 6.38 20.99
C THR A 178 14.67 5.90 20.20
N THR A 179 14.55 6.27 18.93
CA THR A 179 13.48 5.77 18.06
C THR A 179 13.93 5.91 16.60
N SER A 180 13.13 5.37 15.68
CA SER A 180 13.38 5.46 14.25
C SER A 180 12.16 6.00 13.51
N TYR A 181 12.36 6.53 12.30
CA TYR A 181 11.26 6.87 11.41
C TYR A 181 10.28 5.71 11.20
N MET A 182 10.78 4.48 11.01
CA MET A 182 9.97 3.27 10.84
C MET A 182 9.08 2.98 12.05
N GLU A 183 9.57 3.19 13.28
CA GLU A 183 8.74 3.05 14.47
C GLU A 183 7.55 4.02 14.45
N GLY A 184 7.78 5.29 14.10
CA GLY A 184 6.72 6.28 13.95
C GLY A 184 5.71 5.92 12.85
N PHE A 185 6.20 5.42 11.72
CA PHE A 185 5.37 5.00 10.59
C PHE A 185 4.41 3.87 10.98
N LEU A 186 4.90 2.88 11.74
CA LEU A 186 4.11 1.75 12.25
C LEU A 186 3.07 2.17 13.31
N LYS A 187 3.04 3.43 13.76
CA LYS A 187 2.00 3.92 14.67
C LYS A 187 0.74 4.38 13.96
N SER A 188 0.68 4.41 12.62
CA SER A 188 -0.49 4.85 11.86
C SER A 188 -1.10 3.75 11.02
N LEU A 189 -2.41 3.87 10.76
CA LEU A 189 -3.18 2.94 9.94
C LEU A 189 -3.43 3.53 8.55
N SER A 190 -3.45 2.65 7.55
CA SER A 190 -3.84 2.96 6.17
C SER A 190 -5.36 3.07 6.00
N ILE A 191 -6.14 2.85 7.06
CA ILE A 191 -7.60 2.93 7.06
C ILE A 191 -8.11 3.99 8.06
N PRO A 192 -9.26 4.66 7.82
CA PRO A 192 -9.71 5.81 8.61
C PRO A 192 -10.41 5.46 9.93
N VAL A 193 -9.77 4.61 10.75
CA VAL A 193 -10.28 4.22 12.07
C VAL A 193 -10.05 5.34 13.09
N ALA A 194 -11.12 5.75 13.77
CA ALA A 194 -11.07 6.66 14.92
C ALA A 194 -10.50 5.91 16.14
N PHE A 195 -9.19 6.08 16.36
CA PHE A 195 -8.49 5.48 17.50
C PHE A 195 -7.43 6.45 18.02
N PRO A 196 -7.66 7.09 19.19
CA PRO A 196 -6.75 8.08 19.77
C PRO A 196 -5.39 7.47 20.10
N ARG A 197 -4.35 8.12 19.58
CA ARG A 197 -2.94 7.75 19.78
C ARG A 197 -2.18 8.99 20.21
N LEU A 198 -1.67 8.98 21.42
CA LEU A 198 -1.04 10.16 22.03
C LEU A 198 0.37 9.82 22.49
N LEU A 199 1.27 10.80 22.49
CA LEU A 199 2.59 10.74 23.09
C LEU A 199 2.64 11.69 24.28
N ILE A 200 3.16 11.23 25.41
CA ILE A 200 3.50 12.06 26.57
C ILE A 200 4.99 12.05 26.82
N ASN A 201 5.49 13.08 27.50
CA ASN A 201 6.91 13.16 27.86
C ASN A 201 7.31 12.03 28.84
N SER A 202 8.61 11.74 28.93
CA SER A 202 9.10 10.64 29.76
C SER A 202 8.80 10.85 31.25
N SER A 203 8.85 12.09 31.76
CA SER A 203 8.56 12.39 33.18
C SER A 203 7.11 12.14 33.57
N SER A 204 6.14 12.55 32.75
CA SER A 204 4.72 12.25 32.98
C SER A 204 4.43 10.76 32.79
N GLY A 205 5.15 10.10 31.88
CA GLY A 205 5.09 8.64 31.74
C GLY A 205 5.53 7.90 33.00
N GLU A 206 6.65 8.31 33.60
CA GLU A 206 7.12 7.71 34.86
C GLU A 206 6.19 8.03 36.04
N MET A 207 5.61 9.23 36.10
CA MET A 207 4.58 9.59 37.08
C MET A 207 3.33 8.71 36.95
N LEU A 208 2.78 8.54 35.74
CA LEU A 208 1.62 7.67 35.53
C LEU A 208 1.93 6.22 35.87
N LYS A 209 3.15 5.75 35.58
CA LYS A 209 3.60 4.42 35.98
C LYS A 209 3.64 4.25 37.50
N SER A 210 4.14 5.25 38.24
CA SER A 210 4.19 5.17 39.71
C SER A 210 2.78 5.18 40.30
N LEU A 211 1.88 6.03 39.80
CA LEU A 211 0.48 6.05 40.22
C LEU A 211 -0.21 4.71 39.96
N LEU A 212 -0.04 4.13 38.77
CA LEU A 212 -0.64 2.83 38.42
C LEU A 212 -0.04 1.64 39.19
N SER A 213 1.15 1.79 39.77
CA SER A 213 1.78 0.74 40.58
C SER A 213 1.26 0.66 42.02
N THR A 214 0.52 1.68 42.49
CA THR A 214 -0.07 1.72 43.84
C THR A 214 -1.21 0.72 44.01
N GLY A 215 -1.85 0.30 42.91
CA GLY A 215 -3.02 -0.57 42.91
C GLY A 215 -4.35 0.18 42.94
N ASP A 216 -4.35 1.50 43.12
CA ASP A 216 -5.56 2.32 43.11
C ASP A 216 -6.10 2.52 41.69
N GLU A 217 -7.42 2.71 41.57
CA GLU A 217 -8.03 3.04 40.29
C GLU A 217 -7.65 4.47 39.86
N VAL A 218 -6.83 4.58 38.83
CA VAL A 218 -6.48 5.87 38.22
C VAL A 218 -7.47 6.18 37.11
N ARG A 219 -8.11 7.36 37.22
CA ARG A 219 -9.01 7.91 36.20
C ARG A 219 -8.33 9.04 35.45
N VAL A 220 -8.52 9.09 34.14
CA VAL A 220 -7.95 10.13 33.26
C VAL A 220 -9.04 10.78 32.40
N ARG A 221 -8.95 12.09 32.18
CA ARG A 221 -9.70 12.78 31.12
C ARG A 221 -8.75 13.15 29.99
N VAL A 222 -8.81 12.37 28.92
CA VAL A 222 -8.14 12.59 27.64
C VAL A 222 -9.01 13.50 26.77
N ASN A 223 -8.48 14.69 26.43
CA ASN A 223 -9.13 15.66 25.57
C ASN A 223 -8.19 16.06 24.44
N VAL A 224 -8.53 15.68 23.21
CA VAL A 224 -7.73 15.91 22.02
C VAL A 224 -8.63 16.32 20.86
N ARG A 225 -8.26 17.41 20.19
CA ARG A 225 -8.95 17.95 19.01
C ARG A 225 -7.95 18.23 17.90
N VAL A 226 -8.08 17.50 16.80
CA VAL A 226 -7.28 17.63 15.59
C VAL A 226 -8.20 17.78 14.39
N VAL A 227 -7.98 18.81 13.58
CA VAL A 227 -8.84 19.16 12.43
C VAL A 227 -7.99 19.37 11.18
N TRP A 228 -8.45 18.88 10.03
CA TRP A 228 -7.86 19.23 8.74
C TRP A 228 -8.20 20.67 8.40
N ARG A 229 -7.18 21.51 8.23
CA ARG A 229 -7.35 22.93 7.90
C ARG A 229 -6.63 23.27 6.61
N LYS A 230 -7.26 24.14 5.83
CA LYS A 230 -6.65 24.80 4.67
C LYS A 230 -5.92 26.05 5.16
N ILE A 231 -4.61 26.09 5.00
CA ILE A 231 -3.74 27.14 5.54
C ILE A 231 -2.95 27.75 4.40
N ALA A 232 -2.88 29.08 4.36
CA ALA A 232 -2.03 29.80 3.42
C ALA A 232 -0.56 29.77 3.91
N VAL A 233 0.33 29.23 3.10
CA VAL A 233 1.76 29.11 3.41
C VAL A 233 2.62 29.68 2.27
N PRO A 234 3.80 30.27 2.57
CA PRO A 234 4.65 30.85 1.54
C PRO A 234 5.83 29.94 1.14
N ASN A 235 6.11 29.85 -0.15
CA ASN A 235 7.50 29.70 -0.60
C ASN A 235 8.20 31.06 -0.47
N ILE A 236 9.50 31.07 -0.15
CA ILE A 236 10.29 32.29 0.04
C ILE A 236 11.37 32.35 -1.03
N ILE A 237 11.33 33.37 -1.87
CA ILE A 237 12.24 33.52 -3.00
C ILE A 237 13.13 34.73 -2.75
N ALA A 238 14.43 34.51 -2.60
CA ALA A 238 15.45 35.56 -2.56
C ALA A 238 16.13 35.68 -3.93
N VAL A 239 16.05 36.87 -4.52
CA VAL A 239 16.54 37.16 -5.87
C VAL A 239 17.91 37.82 -5.77
N ILE A 240 18.93 37.13 -6.29
CA ILE A 240 20.27 37.66 -6.53
C ILE A 240 20.38 38.01 -8.02
N LYS A 241 20.58 39.29 -8.33
CA LYS A 241 20.65 39.77 -9.71
C LYS A 241 22.04 39.52 -10.30
N GLY A 242 22.08 38.93 -11.50
CA GLY A 242 23.34 38.69 -12.21
C GLY A 242 24.01 39.99 -12.71
N ILE A 243 25.33 39.93 -12.88
CA ILE A 243 26.14 41.08 -13.34
C ILE A 243 26.29 41.17 -14.85
N ASP A 244 26.20 40.05 -15.58
CA ASP A 244 26.42 40.00 -17.02
C ASP A 244 25.20 40.57 -17.77
N PRO A 245 25.35 41.60 -18.62
CA PRO A 245 24.23 42.22 -19.33
C PRO A 245 23.41 41.28 -20.22
N VAL A 246 24.05 40.24 -20.77
CA VAL A 246 23.45 39.23 -21.65
C VAL A 246 22.78 38.14 -20.83
N LYS A 247 23.49 37.64 -19.81
CA LYS A 247 23.05 36.45 -19.05
C LYS A 247 22.19 36.76 -17.83
N ARG A 248 22.16 37.99 -17.32
CA ARG A 248 21.35 38.38 -16.13
C ARG A 248 19.84 38.16 -16.29
N GLY A 249 19.34 38.01 -17.52
CA GLY A 249 17.93 37.65 -17.80
C GLY A 249 17.62 36.17 -17.60
N GLU A 250 18.65 35.31 -17.57
CA GLU A 250 18.54 33.90 -17.26
C GLU A 250 18.59 33.68 -15.74
N ILE A 251 17.88 32.66 -15.28
CA ILE A 251 17.68 32.34 -13.87
C ILE A 251 18.07 30.89 -13.62
N ILE A 252 18.93 30.68 -12.62
CA ILE A 252 19.13 29.37 -11.99
C ILE A 252 18.46 29.38 -10.62
N VAL A 253 17.67 28.35 -10.33
CA VAL A 253 17.04 28.18 -9.02
C VAL A 253 17.92 27.26 -8.17
N LEU A 254 18.29 27.73 -6.98
CA LEU A 254 18.86 26.90 -5.91
C LEU A 254 17.84 26.81 -4.79
N ALA A 255 17.45 25.60 -4.39
CA ALA A 255 16.33 25.40 -3.47
C ALA A 255 16.63 24.46 -2.32
N ALA A 256 15.95 24.68 -1.20
CA ALA A 256 15.91 23.75 -0.07
C ALA A 256 14.55 23.85 0.60
N HIS A 257 14.03 22.75 1.15
CA HIS A 257 12.84 22.82 1.99
C HIS A 257 13.18 23.35 3.38
N TYR A 258 12.20 23.94 4.06
CA TYR A 258 12.39 24.47 5.42
C TYR A 258 11.37 23.97 6.44
N ASP A 259 10.31 23.29 5.98
CA ASP A 259 9.42 22.54 6.85
C ASP A 259 10.10 21.27 7.38
N SER A 260 9.63 20.83 8.55
CA SER A 260 10.03 19.57 9.17
C SER A 260 8.83 18.66 9.35
N PHE A 261 9.06 17.38 9.59
CA PHE A 261 7.99 16.43 9.85
C PHE A 261 8.29 15.53 11.04
N SER A 262 7.24 15.05 11.69
CA SER A 262 7.31 13.86 12.51
C SER A 262 5.92 13.20 12.56
N HIS A 263 5.88 11.93 12.94
CA HIS A 263 4.62 11.23 13.19
C HIS A 263 3.88 11.73 14.46
N VAL A 264 4.46 12.68 15.20
CA VAL A 264 3.90 13.26 16.42
C VAL A 264 3.54 14.73 16.13
N LEU A 265 2.25 15.01 15.99
CA LEU A 265 1.77 16.35 15.67
C LEU A 265 2.17 17.36 16.75
N GLY A 266 2.61 18.54 16.31
CA GLY A 266 3.05 19.61 17.20
C GLY A 266 4.49 19.46 17.72
N ARG A 267 5.21 18.38 17.38
CA ARG A 267 6.61 18.17 17.83
C ARG A 267 7.46 17.57 16.71
N ALA A 268 8.25 18.42 16.05
CA ALA A 268 9.13 18.02 14.96
C ALA A 268 10.32 19.00 14.88
N PRO A 269 11.34 18.84 15.73
CA PRO A 269 12.45 19.80 15.77
C PRO A 269 13.18 19.91 14.43
N GLY A 270 13.36 18.80 13.71
CA GLY A 270 13.82 18.81 12.31
C GLY A 270 15.23 19.37 12.13
N ALA A 271 16.20 19.01 12.98
CA ALA A 271 17.56 19.51 12.84
C ALA A 271 18.22 19.06 11.52
N THR A 272 17.98 17.82 11.10
CA THR A 272 18.43 17.30 9.81
C THR A 272 17.80 18.09 8.66
N ASP A 273 16.48 18.30 8.70
CA ASP A 273 15.72 19.06 7.70
C ASP A 273 16.17 20.53 7.59
N ALA A 274 16.81 21.06 8.63
CA ALA A 274 17.32 22.44 8.62
C ALA A 274 18.66 22.59 7.89
N LEU A 275 19.42 21.51 7.65
CA LEU A 275 20.78 21.59 7.10
C LEU A 275 20.82 22.24 5.72
N GLY A 276 19.94 21.81 4.80
CA GLY A 276 19.88 22.35 3.44
C GLY A 276 19.51 23.83 3.39
N ILE A 277 18.47 24.24 4.13
CA ILE A 277 18.06 25.65 4.19
C ILE A 277 19.09 26.52 4.94
N ALA A 278 19.73 26.02 5.99
CA ALA A 278 20.79 26.72 6.70
C ALA A 278 22.00 26.98 5.80
N PHE A 279 22.39 26.01 4.98
CA PHE A 279 23.38 26.18 3.93
C PHE A 279 22.96 27.28 2.94
N LEU A 280 21.73 27.22 2.43
CA LEU A 280 21.22 28.17 1.44
C LEU A 280 21.16 29.62 1.97
N LEU A 281 20.80 29.78 3.25
CA LEU A 281 20.83 31.08 3.94
C LEU A 281 22.24 31.66 3.96
N GLU A 282 23.24 30.86 4.34
CA GLU A 282 24.63 31.31 4.39
C GLU A 282 25.21 31.53 2.99
N TYR A 283 24.80 30.72 2.00
CA TYR A 283 25.19 30.89 0.61
C TYR A 283 24.68 32.21 0.00
N ALA A 284 23.49 32.67 0.40
CA ALA A 284 22.95 33.96 -0.01
C ALA A 284 23.84 35.15 0.35
N ARG A 285 24.51 35.08 1.51
CA ARG A 285 25.44 36.12 1.97
C ARG A 285 26.62 36.29 1.01
N VAL A 286 27.12 35.18 0.48
CA VAL A 286 28.25 35.19 -0.44
C VAL A 286 27.83 35.58 -1.84
N LEU A 287 26.75 35.01 -2.38
CA LEU A 287 26.29 35.34 -3.74
C LEU A 287 25.88 36.81 -3.91
N ASN A 288 25.44 37.50 -2.85
CA ASN A 288 25.17 38.93 -2.97
C ASN A 288 26.44 39.79 -3.01
N LYS A 289 27.54 39.31 -2.42
CA LYS A 289 28.86 39.96 -2.45
C LYS A 289 29.62 39.64 -3.74
N TYR A 290 29.63 38.36 -4.11
CA TYR A 290 30.27 37.80 -5.31
C TYR A 290 29.17 37.34 -6.26
N ARG A 291 28.69 38.28 -7.07
CA ARG A 291 27.48 38.08 -7.87
C ARG A 291 27.77 37.26 -9.12
N PRO A 292 27.00 36.19 -9.40
CA PRO A 292 27.18 35.38 -10.59
C PRO A 292 26.83 36.13 -11.88
N LYS A 293 27.26 35.58 -13.02
CA LYS A 293 26.95 36.11 -14.35
C LYS A 293 25.43 36.16 -14.58
N ARG A 294 24.73 35.09 -14.21
CA ARG A 294 23.26 34.92 -14.32
C ARG A 294 22.54 35.35 -13.04
N SER A 295 21.24 35.61 -13.12
CA SER A 295 20.44 35.80 -11.91
C SER A 295 20.23 34.46 -11.21
N VAL A 296 20.26 34.46 -9.87
CA VAL A 296 20.02 33.26 -9.05
C VAL A 296 18.83 33.51 -8.14
N TRP A 297 17.91 32.56 -8.13
CA TRP A 297 16.80 32.53 -7.18
C TRP A 297 17.08 31.49 -6.11
N LEU A 298 17.26 31.96 -4.88
CA LEU A 298 17.38 31.10 -3.71
C LEU A 298 15.98 30.88 -3.16
N VAL A 299 15.48 29.66 -3.20
CA VAL A 299 14.07 29.35 -2.91
C VAL A 299 13.98 28.44 -1.70
N ALA A 300 13.43 28.96 -0.60
CA ALA A 300 13.01 28.15 0.54
C ALA A 300 11.59 27.63 0.27
N LEU A 301 11.47 26.31 0.12
CA LEU A 301 10.22 25.64 -0.25
C LEU A 301 9.49 25.11 0.98
N SER A 302 8.17 25.19 0.97
CA SER A 302 7.31 24.61 2.01
C SER A 302 6.53 23.39 1.53
N GLY A 303 6.11 22.54 2.47
CA GLY A 303 5.23 21.41 2.17
C GLY A 303 5.93 20.24 1.48
N HIS A 304 7.20 20.01 1.80
CA HIS A 304 7.99 18.86 1.33
C HIS A 304 7.26 17.55 1.64
N TYR A 305 6.87 17.37 2.91
CA TYR A 305 6.22 16.16 3.42
C TYR A 305 4.73 16.04 3.02
N GLN A 306 4.19 17.01 2.29
CA GLN A 306 2.83 16.98 1.73
C GLN A 306 2.86 16.70 0.22
N GLY A 307 3.82 15.87 -0.21
CA GLY A 307 4.03 15.49 -1.59
C GLY A 307 4.58 16.65 -2.41
N LEU A 308 5.68 17.27 -1.96
CA LEU A 308 6.38 18.33 -2.69
C LEU A 308 5.45 19.49 -3.07
N TRP A 309 4.54 19.89 -2.17
CA TRP A 309 3.45 20.81 -2.51
C TRP A 309 3.99 22.18 -2.95
N GLY A 310 5.00 22.71 -2.25
CA GLY A 310 5.59 24.01 -2.55
C GLY A 310 6.33 24.04 -3.88
N SER A 311 7.17 23.06 -4.18
CA SER A 311 7.80 22.95 -5.50
C SER A 311 6.76 22.75 -6.59
N ARG A 312 5.66 22.04 -6.32
CA ARG A 312 4.59 21.89 -7.31
C ARG A 312 3.87 23.19 -7.63
N GLU A 313 3.50 23.95 -6.61
CA GLU A 313 2.89 25.28 -6.80
C GLU A 313 3.88 26.27 -7.43
N PHE A 314 5.17 26.19 -7.10
CA PHE A 314 6.22 26.99 -7.74
C PHE A 314 6.29 26.71 -9.25
N VAL A 315 6.43 25.44 -9.65
CA VAL A 315 6.50 25.05 -11.06
C VAL A 315 5.23 25.44 -11.80
N SER A 316 4.05 25.23 -11.21
CA SER A 316 2.79 25.66 -11.81
C SER A 316 2.72 27.17 -12.01
N ARG A 317 3.11 27.97 -11.01
CA ARG A 317 3.05 29.44 -11.08
C ARG A 317 4.02 30.02 -12.11
N TYR A 318 5.21 29.46 -12.21
CA TYR A 318 6.25 29.93 -13.13
C TYR A 318 6.35 29.11 -14.41
N PHE A 319 5.35 28.26 -14.71
CA PHE A 319 5.40 27.30 -15.82
C PHE A 319 5.82 27.92 -17.16
N ARG A 320 5.25 29.09 -17.50
CA ARG A 320 5.57 29.82 -18.75
C ARG A 320 6.98 30.43 -18.78
N LYS A 321 7.70 30.49 -17.66
CA LYS A 321 9.07 30.98 -17.56
C LYS A 321 10.11 29.86 -17.64
N LEU A 322 9.70 28.60 -17.48
CA LEU A 322 10.60 27.46 -17.51
C LEU A 322 11.19 27.29 -18.92
N GLY A 323 12.47 26.95 -19.02
CA GLY A 323 13.21 26.85 -20.29
C GLY A 323 13.51 28.19 -20.98
N VAL A 324 12.66 29.20 -20.81
CA VAL A 324 12.85 30.55 -21.37
C VAL A 324 13.76 31.39 -20.48
N PHE A 325 13.32 31.67 -19.25
CA PHE A 325 14.08 32.45 -18.27
C PHE A 325 14.72 31.54 -17.23
N ILE A 326 13.98 30.57 -16.70
CA ILE A 326 14.49 29.62 -15.71
C ILE A 326 15.16 28.47 -16.46
N LYS A 327 16.49 28.39 -16.37
CA LYS A 327 17.34 27.47 -17.14
C LYS A 327 17.70 26.20 -16.37
N GLY A 328 17.59 26.20 -15.04
CA GLY A 328 17.91 25.05 -14.21
C GLY A 328 17.34 25.20 -12.80
N PHE A 329 17.14 24.06 -12.14
CA PHE A 329 16.62 23.96 -10.80
C PHE A 329 17.44 22.92 -10.03
N LEU A 330 18.19 23.37 -9.04
CA LEU A 330 18.99 22.50 -8.18
C LEU A 330 18.46 22.55 -6.75
N SER A 331 18.15 21.41 -6.15
CA SER A 331 17.77 21.32 -4.74
C SER A 331 18.84 20.70 -3.85
N ILE A 332 18.80 21.01 -2.56
CA ILE A 332 19.77 20.55 -1.56
C ILE A 332 19.02 19.91 -0.40
N ASP A 333 19.35 18.65 -0.09
CA ASP A 333 18.80 17.89 1.04
C ASP A 333 19.93 17.13 1.76
N LEU A 334 20.36 17.66 2.90
CA LEU A 334 21.51 17.15 3.64
C LEU A 334 21.12 16.36 4.88
N ALA A 335 21.97 15.42 5.25
CA ALA A 335 21.92 14.69 6.51
C ALA A 335 23.32 14.56 7.12
N SER A 336 23.38 14.27 8.41
CA SER A 336 24.65 14.11 9.15
C SER A 336 25.06 12.66 9.41
N ASP A 337 24.25 11.68 9.03
CA ASP A 337 24.52 10.26 9.29
C ASP A 337 25.67 9.70 8.43
N SER A 338 25.90 10.30 7.27
CA SER A 338 26.99 10.01 6.34
C SER A 338 27.55 11.32 5.79
N ASP A 339 28.80 11.29 5.33
CA ASP A 339 29.49 12.36 4.61
C ASP A 339 29.42 12.19 3.07
N VAL A 340 28.81 11.10 2.58
CA VAL A 340 28.71 10.81 1.14
C VAL A 340 27.59 11.65 0.51
N LEU A 341 27.97 12.51 -0.44
CA LEU A 341 27.03 13.37 -1.16
C LEU A 341 26.74 12.83 -2.56
N GLY A 342 25.48 12.49 -2.83
CA GLY A 342 25.03 12.01 -4.14
C GLY A 342 24.35 13.11 -4.95
N LEU A 343 24.61 13.14 -6.27
CA LEU A 343 23.86 13.96 -7.21
C LEU A 343 22.77 13.12 -7.89
N TYR A 344 21.51 13.56 -7.77
CA TYR A 344 20.33 12.85 -8.25
C TYR A 344 19.53 13.70 -9.25
N VAL A 345 18.83 13.01 -10.16
CA VAL A 345 17.79 13.59 -11.04
C VAL A 345 16.42 12.99 -10.75
N PHE A 346 16.38 11.72 -10.39
CA PHE A 346 15.15 10.98 -10.12
C PHE A 346 15.01 10.68 -8.63
N GLY A 347 13.82 10.94 -8.09
CA GLY A 347 13.42 10.51 -6.77
C GLY A 347 12.24 9.54 -6.85
N LEU A 348 11.49 9.48 -5.76
CA LEU A 348 10.30 8.65 -5.60
C LEU A 348 8.99 9.40 -5.93
N GLY A 349 9.05 10.63 -6.43
CA GLY A 349 7.88 11.45 -6.73
C GLY A 349 7.28 11.25 -8.13
N TYR A 350 8.11 11.07 -9.17
CA TYR A 350 7.68 10.97 -10.57
C TYR A 350 8.38 9.83 -11.34
N GLY A 351 7.60 8.93 -11.94
CA GLY A 351 8.11 7.80 -12.73
C GLY A 351 8.43 8.17 -14.17
N TYR A 352 9.23 7.38 -14.89
CA TYR A 352 9.59 7.64 -16.29
C TYR A 352 9.62 6.34 -17.11
N VAL A 353 9.10 6.38 -18.34
CA VAL A 353 9.12 5.27 -19.30
C VAL A 353 10.52 5.07 -19.86
N SER A 354 11.20 6.13 -20.24
CA SER A 354 12.55 6.06 -20.82
C SER A 354 13.54 6.98 -20.09
N PRO A 355 13.87 6.67 -18.82
CA PRO A 355 14.81 7.47 -18.02
C PRO A 355 16.18 7.62 -18.71
N ASP A 356 16.67 6.58 -19.38
CA ASP A 356 17.95 6.60 -20.11
C ASP A 356 17.98 7.67 -21.22
N SER A 357 16.85 7.89 -21.89
CA SER A 357 16.75 8.89 -22.96
C SER A 357 16.87 10.31 -22.40
N LEU A 358 16.23 10.56 -21.26
CA LEU A 358 16.34 11.82 -20.54
C LEU A 358 17.79 12.04 -20.07
N ILE A 359 18.40 11.04 -19.44
CA ILE A 359 19.79 11.09 -18.96
C ILE A 359 20.76 11.40 -20.11
N ASN A 360 20.73 10.58 -21.17
CA ASN A 360 21.68 10.68 -22.28
C ASN A 360 21.57 12.01 -23.05
N GLN A 361 20.39 12.61 -23.11
CA GLN A 361 20.18 13.86 -23.82
C GLN A 361 20.49 15.11 -22.97
N LYS A 362 20.35 15.03 -21.65
CA LYS A 362 20.30 16.24 -20.79
C LYS A 362 21.40 16.31 -19.74
N TYR A 363 22.08 15.21 -19.42
CA TYR A 363 22.91 15.11 -18.22
C TYR A 363 24.30 14.51 -18.43
N THR A 364 24.71 14.19 -19.66
CA THR A 364 26.05 13.61 -19.95
C THR A 364 27.22 14.52 -19.56
N TRP A 365 27.01 15.82 -19.51
CA TRP A 365 28.01 16.83 -19.13
C TRP A 365 28.38 16.80 -17.62
N ILE A 366 27.59 16.12 -16.79
CA ILE A 366 27.79 16.08 -15.33
C ILE A 366 29.09 15.38 -14.93
N THR A 367 29.47 14.33 -15.67
CA THR A 367 30.70 13.57 -15.39
C THR A 367 31.94 14.43 -15.48
N ASP A 368 32.06 15.25 -16.53
CA ASP A 368 33.24 16.09 -16.76
C ASP A 368 33.27 17.34 -15.87
N THR A 369 32.11 17.75 -15.34
CA THR A 369 31.94 18.97 -14.52
C THR A 369 31.93 18.64 -13.04
N PHE A 370 30.78 18.26 -12.48
CA PHE A 370 30.60 17.96 -11.05
C PHE A 370 31.59 16.92 -10.53
N PHE A 371 31.90 15.89 -11.31
CA PHE A 371 32.79 14.80 -10.92
C PHE A 371 34.17 14.86 -11.57
N GLY A 372 34.43 15.90 -12.35
CA GLY A 372 35.71 16.18 -13.00
C GLY A 372 36.25 17.53 -12.51
N SER A 373 36.19 18.55 -13.38
CA SER A 373 36.85 19.83 -13.14
C SER A 373 36.48 20.50 -11.81
N TRP A 374 35.18 20.53 -11.46
CA TRP A 374 34.72 21.23 -10.25
C TRP A 374 35.07 20.48 -8.96
N LEU A 375 35.17 19.15 -9.05
CA LEU A 375 35.65 18.33 -7.94
C LEU A 375 37.15 18.52 -7.72
N ASP A 376 37.95 18.53 -8.79
CA ASP A 376 39.38 18.78 -8.70
C ASP A 376 39.69 20.20 -8.17
N GLU A 377 38.92 21.20 -8.60
CA GLU A 377 38.99 22.57 -8.07
C GLU A 377 38.65 22.62 -6.58
N ALA A 378 37.55 21.98 -6.15
CA ALA A 378 37.18 21.94 -4.74
C ALA A 378 38.29 21.28 -3.91
N LYS A 379 38.86 20.16 -4.37
CA LYS A 379 39.98 19.47 -3.72
C LYS A 379 41.19 20.37 -3.61
N SER A 380 41.52 21.10 -4.67
CA SER A 380 42.66 22.02 -4.69
C SER A 380 42.46 23.20 -3.74
N VAL A 381 41.26 23.79 -3.68
CA VAL A 381 40.99 24.99 -2.88
C VAL A 381 40.92 24.69 -1.39
N PHE A 382 40.31 23.56 -1.00
CA PHE A 382 40.21 23.17 0.42
C PHE A 382 41.34 22.26 0.89
N ASN A 383 42.17 21.74 -0.02
CA ASN A 383 43.23 20.78 0.26
C ASN A 383 42.74 19.54 1.03
N GLU A 384 41.59 19.01 0.61
CA GLU A 384 40.95 17.81 1.18
C GLU A 384 40.24 17.02 0.08
N ASP A 385 39.95 15.75 0.35
CA ASP A 385 39.18 14.90 -0.56
C ASP A 385 37.68 14.93 -0.19
N PHE A 386 36.81 14.67 -1.17
CA PHE A 386 35.36 14.72 -1.00
C PHE A 386 34.70 13.42 -1.45
N HIS A 387 33.88 12.84 -0.58
CA HIS A 387 33.09 11.66 -0.90
C HIS A 387 31.83 12.04 -1.67
N VAL A 388 31.97 12.24 -2.98
CA VAL A 388 30.85 12.54 -3.88
C VAL A 388 30.58 11.35 -4.80
N VAL A 389 29.30 11.12 -5.11
CA VAL A 389 28.88 10.00 -5.97
C VAL A 389 27.88 10.47 -7.03
N ASP A 390 28.07 9.97 -8.24
CA ASP A 390 27.20 10.22 -9.38
C ASP A 390 26.05 9.21 -9.40
N MET A 391 24.88 9.63 -8.91
CA MET A 391 23.66 8.82 -8.95
C MET A 391 22.81 9.10 -10.19
N VAL A 392 23.37 9.82 -11.19
CA VAL A 392 22.72 10.10 -12.48
C VAL A 392 23.20 9.13 -13.55
N LEU A 393 24.51 9.08 -13.81
CA LEU A 393 25.11 8.21 -14.82
C LEU A 393 25.81 6.98 -14.21
N ASN A 394 25.94 6.94 -12.87
CA ASN A 394 26.76 5.96 -12.17
C ASN A 394 28.19 5.95 -12.74
N SER A 395 28.77 7.13 -12.96
CA SER A 395 30.11 7.25 -13.57
C SER A 395 31.23 7.47 -12.57
N TYR A 396 30.93 8.08 -11.41
CA TYR A 396 31.91 8.42 -10.38
C TYR A 396 31.43 8.02 -8.98
N PRO A 397 32.33 7.53 -8.12
CA PRO A 397 33.68 7.04 -8.42
C PRO A 397 33.61 5.79 -9.33
N PRO A 398 34.71 5.36 -9.97
CA PRO A 398 34.68 4.29 -10.99
C PRO A 398 34.01 2.96 -10.56
N TRP A 399 34.01 2.66 -9.26
CA TRP A 399 33.41 1.45 -8.68
C TRP A 399 31.89 1.54 -8.46
N ILE A 400 31.26 2.71 -8.61
CA ILE A 400 29.85 2.96 -8.27
C ILE A 400 28.87 2.03 -9.00
N LYS A 401 29.19 1.61 -10.23
CA LYS A 401 28.37 0.66 -11.01
C LYS A 401 28.29 -0.73 -10.39
N LEU A 402 29.29 -1.12 -9.60
CA LEU A 402 29.35 -2.42 -8.96
C LEU A 402 28.64 -2.42 -7.60
N THR A 403 28.74 -1.31 -6.87
CA THR A 403 28.20 -1.17 -5.51
C THR A 403 27.56 0.21 -5.36
N LEU A 404 26.25 0.28 -5.52
CA LEU A 404 25.49 1.51 -5.30
C LEU A 404 25.39 1.80 -3.78
N PRO A 405 25.49 3.07 -3.36
CA PRO A 405 25.24 3.45 -1.98
C PRO A 405 23.77 3.19 -1.64
N MET A 406 23.49 3.06 -0.35
CA MET A 406 22.13 2.93 0.13
C MET A 406 21.40 4.27 0.05
N ASP A 407 20.38 4.34 -0.80
CA ASP A 407 19.51 5.52 -0.90
C ASP A 407 18.79 5.81 0.43
N PRO A 408 18.55 7.09 0.75
CA PRO A 408 17.76 7.45 1.91
C PRO A 408 16.32 6.92 1.79
N PRO A 409 15.66 6.52 2.91
CA PRO A 409 14.32 5.93 2.87
C PRO A 409 13.22 6.82 2.24
N LEU A 410 13.40 8.15 2.26
CA LEU A 410 12.47 9.15 1.72
C LEU A 410 13.17 10.03 0.67
N LEU A 411 13.55 9.46 -0.47
CA LEU A 411 14.20 10.18 -1.57
C LEU A 411 13.17 10.95 -2.42
N TYR A 412 12.55 11.99 -1.86
CA TYR A 412 11.74 12.95 -2.63
C TYR A 412 12.56 14.20 -2.90
N LEU A 413 12.63 14.64 -4.16
CA LEU A 413 13.48 15.77 -4.54
C LEU A 413 12.64 16.97 -4.96
N GLU A 414 12.94 18.14 -4.40
CA GLU A 414 12.26 19.39 -4.76
C GLU A 414 12.44 19.77 -6.24
N SER A 415 13.45 19.20 -6.92
CA SER A 415 13.69 19.38 -8.35
C SER A 415 12.81 18.48 -9.25
N GLU A 416 12.21 17.40 -8.72
CA GLU A 416 11.43 16.46 -9.55
C GLU A 416 10.25 17.11 -10.28
N PRO A 417 9.44 18.00 -9.66
CA PRO A 417 8.39 18.70 -10.37
C PRO A 417 8.91 19.50 -11.56
N PHE A 418 10.12 20.10 -11.46
CA PHE A 418 10.75 20.82 -12.56
C PHE A 418 11.20 19.86 -13.66
N THR A 419 11.87 18.76 -13.31
CA THR A 419 12.28 17.72 -14.28
C THR A 419 11.08 17.15 -15.02
N SER A 420 9.97 16.87 -14.31
CA SER A 420 8.73 16.37 -14.91
C SER A 420 8.11 17.39 -15.86
N ALA A 421 8.15 18.68 -15.54
CA ALA A 421 7.63 19.73 -16.42
C ALA A 421 8.50 19.93 -17.67
N CYS A 422 9.82 19.95 -17.52
CA CYS A 422 10.79 20.42 -18.52
C CYS A 422 11.48 19.33 -19.34
N PHE A 423 11.38 18.07 -18.92
CA PHE A 423 12.21 16.97 -19.42
C PHE A 423 13.71 17.26 -19.31
N GLY A 424 14.15 17.63 -18.11
CA GLY A 424 15.55 17.93 -17.78
C GLY A 424 15.72 19.19 -16.92
N GLY A 425 16.98 19.54 -16.64
CA GLY A 425 17.37 20.75 -15.91
C GLY A 425 17.10 20.74 -14.41
N GLY A 426 16.49 19.68 -13.87
CA GLY A 426 16.34 19.47 -12.43
C GLY A 426 17.45 18.57 -11.90
N LEU A 427 18.11 19.00 -10.83
CA LEU A 427 19.19 18.29 -10.12
C LEU A 427 19.00 18.39 -8.62
N SER A 428 19.52 17.44 -7.87
CA SER A 428 19.46 17.47 -6.41
C SER A 428 20.69 16.86 -5.78
N PHE A 429 21.32 17.61 -4.87
CA PHE A 429 22.32 17.05 -3.99
C PHE A 429 21.67 16.49 -2.74
N VAL A 430 21.94 15.22 -2.47
CA VAL A 430 21.34 14.46 -1.37
C VAL A 430 22.42 13.67 -0.64
N THR A 431 22.47 13.76 0.69
CA THR A 431 23.32 12.84 1.47
C THR A 431 22.82 11.40 1.30
N THR A 432 23.67 10.53 0.80
CA THR A 432 23.37 9.11 0.51
C THR A 432 24.16 8.18 1.44
N ASN A 433 24.08 6.86 1.21
CA ASN A 433 24.63 5.83 2.09
C ASN A 433 24.15 5.97 3.55
N THR A 434 22.86 6.29 3.71
CA THR A 434 22.28 6.67 5.00
C THR A 434 20.91 6.04 5.23
N LEU A 435 20.65 5.69 6.49
CA LEU A 435 19.33 5.22 6.94
C LEU A 435 18.43 6.35 7.45
N ARG A 436 18.99 7.56 7.67
CA ARG A 436 18.31 8.73 8.26
C ARG A 436 17.43 8.36 9.46
N LEU A 437 17.98 7.59 10.40
CA LEU A 437 17.18 6.91 11.44
C LEU A 437 16.37 7.90 12.28
N THR A 438 16.96 9.04 12.64
CA THR A 438 16.34 10.05 13.51
C THR A 438 15.52 11.09 12.74
N GLN A 439 15.74 11.28 11.44
CA GLN A 439 14.94 12.21 10.64
C GLN A 439 13.46 11.81 10.73
N CYS A 440 12.55 12.79 10.69
CA CYS A 440 11.11 12.56 10.84
C CYS A 440 10.68 12.02 12.22
N THR A 441 11.49 12.23 13.27
CA THR A 441 11.17 11.86 14.65
C THR A 441 11.26 13.06 15.60
N ILE A 442 10.68 12.92 16.80
CA ILE A 442 10.80 13.93 17.87
C ILE A 442 12.24 14.09 18.39
N LEU A 443 13.14 13.17 18.04
CA LEU A 443 14.52 13.15 18.50
C LEU A 443 15.49 13.79 17.49
N ASP A 444 15.02 14.31 16.35
CA ASP A 444 15.84 15.01 15.35
C ASP A 444 16.26 16.41 15.85
N THR A 445 17.13 16.45 16.86
CA THR A 445 17.58 17.68 17.54
C THR A 445 19.00 18.08 17.15
N TYR A 446 19.34 19.35 17.39
CA TYR A 446 20.64 19.94 17.04
C TYR A 446 21.82 19.16 17.63
N GLU A 447 21.68 18.67 18.86
CA GLU A 447 22.74 17.97 19.59
C GLU A 447 23.09 16.61 18.97
N ARG A 448 22.25 16.08 18.08
CA ARG A 448 22.47 14.82 17.38
C ARG A 448 23.12 14.99 16.00
N ILE A 449 23.28 16.23 15.53
CA ILE A 449 23.95 16.51 14.26
C ILE A 449 25.45 16.24 14.40
N LYS A 450 25.96 15.36 13.54
CA LYS A 450 27.38 15.04 13.40
C LYS A 450 28.01 15.98 12.39
N TRP A 451 28.58 17.07 12.88
CA TRP A 451 29.14 18.12 12.04
C TRP A 451 30.36 17.67 11.24
N GLU A 452 31.11 16.69 11.73
CA GLU A 452 32.22 16.05 11.04
C GLU A 452 31.82 15.48 9.67
N ASN A 453 30.57 15.05 9.51
CA ASN A 453 30.05 14.53 8.25
C ASN A 453 29.44 15.62 7.36
N VAL A 454 28.90 16.69 7.96
CA VAL A 454 28.23 17.77 7.24
C VAL A 454 29.24 18.74 6.61
N GLU A 455 30.36 19.00 7.30
CA GLU A 455 31.36 19.99 6.88
C GLU A 455 31.96 19.70 5.50
N PRO A 456 32.42 18.48 5.18
CA PRO A 456 32.94 18.16 3.84
C PRO A 456 31.88 18.33 2.74
N GLN A 457 30.63 17.94 3.00
CA GLN A 457 29.53 18.08 2.04
C GLN A 457 29.28 19.56 1.70
N VAL A 458 29.23 20.41 2.72
CA VAL A 458 29.03 21.86 2.58
C VAL A 458 30.17 22.50 1.78
N LYS A 459 31.43 22.13 2.05
CA LYS A 459 32.59 22.68 1.34
C LYS A 459 32.57 22.35 -0.14
N TYR A 460 32.32 21.10 -0.51
CA TYR A 460 32.19 20.72 -1.92
C TYR A 460 31.02 21.45 -2.59
N LEU A 461 29.84 21.48 -1.96
CA LEU A 461 28.68 22.21 -2.47
C LEU A 461 28.97 23.70 -2.68
N TRP A 462 29.76 24.31 -1.81
CA TRP A 462 30.11 25.73 -1.88
C TRP A 462 30.73 26.10 -3.24
N ILE A 463 31.65 25.25 -3.72
CA ILE A 463 32.36 25.42 -4.99
C ILE A 463 31.50 24.97 -6.16
N ALA A 464 30.98 23.73 -6.10
CA ALA A 464 30.21 23.15 -7.19
C ALA A 464 28.98 23.97 -7.58
N LEU A 465 28.30 24.58 -6.60
CA LEU A 465 27.14 25.44 -6.89
C LEU A 465 27.53 26.78 -7.51
N TYR A 466 28.71 27.33 -7.18
CA TYR A 466 29.16 28.60 -7.73
C TYR A 466 29.50 28.44 -9.21
N GLU A 467 30.16 27.33 -9.53
CA GLU A 467 30.42 26.92 -10.90
C GLU A 467 29.11 26.64 -11.65
N TYR A 468 28.18 25.87 -11.04
CA TYR A 468 26.88 25.56 -11.65
C TYR A 468 26.06 26.81 -12.02
N VAL A 469 26.02 27.85 -11.18
CA VAL A 469 25.27 29.08 -11.52
C VAL A 469 25.97 29.93 -12.59
N ASN A 470 27.27 29.71 -12.84
CA ASN A 470 28.07 30.43 -13.82
C ASN A 470 28.31 29.65 -15.12
N MET A 471 28.04 28.34 -15.15
CA MET A 471 28.26 27.45 -16.28
C MET A 471 27.52 27.90 -17.55
N GLU A 472 28.03 27.57 -18.73
CA GLU A 472 27.20 27.63 -19.94
C GLU A 472 26.17 26.51 -19.92
N ILE A 473 24.93 26.80 -20.31
CA ILE A 473 23.85 25.81 -20.28
C ILE A 473 24.02 24.84 -21.46
N PRO A 474 24.39 23.56 -21.22
CA PRO A 474 24.73 22.62 -22.29
C PRO A 474 23.51 21.85 -22.82
N TYR A 475 22.30 22.25 -22.43
CA TYR A 475 21.05 21.55 -22.76
C TYR A 475 19.92 22.52 -23.08
N VAL A 476 18.86 21.98 -23.68
CA VAL A 476 17.61 22.70 -23.97
C VAL A 476 16.48 22.07 -23.16
N LEU A 477 15.61 22.91 -22.58
CA LEU A 477 14.44 22.48 -21.82
C LEU A 477 13.16 22.64 -22.63
N ASN A 478 12.24 21.68 -22.53
CA ASN A 478 11.01 21.62 -23.31
C ASN A 478 9.80 21.49 -22.38
N PRO A 479 9.36 22.59 -21.72
CA PRO A 479 8.22 22.55 -20.82
C PRO A 479 6.94 22.12 -21.55
N ALA A 480 6.21 21.15 -21.00
CA ALA A 480 4.95 20.68 -21.56
C ALA A 480 3.91 20.40 -20.46
N GLU A 481 2.62 20.64 -20.73
CA GLU A 481 1.54 20.26 -19.81
C GLU A 481 1.18 18.77 -19.98
N LEU A 482 1.14 18.31 -21.24
CA LEU A 482 0.87 16.93 -21.61
C LEU A 482 1.78 16.51 -22.76
N TYR A 483 2.69 15.57 -22.50
CA TYR A 483 3.53 14.92 -23.50
C TYR A 483 3.79 13.46 -23.11
N SER A 484 4.29 12.65 -24.04
CA SER A 484 4.39 11.19 -23.92
C SER A 484 4.97 10.69 -22.59
N ASP A 485 6.14 11.20 -22.17
CA ASP A 485 6.86 10.74 -20.97
C ASP A 485 7.08 11.84 -19.91
N TRP A 486 6.62 13.08 -20.18
CA TRP A 486 6.76 14.20 -19.25
C TRP A 486 5.61 15.19 -19.40
N GLY A 487 5.40 15.98 -18.37
CA GLY A 487 4.43 17.05 -18.38
C GLY A 487 3.99 17.44 -16.98
N TYR A 488 2.96 18.27 -16.93
CA TYR A 488 2.53 18.96 -15.72
C TYR A 488 1.00 19.16 -15.71
N VAL A 489 0.29 18.09 -15.39
CA VAL A 489 -1.18 18.01 -15.47
C VAL A 489 -1.84 18.61 -14.22
N THR A 490 -3.00 19.23 -14.43
CA THR A 490 -3.90 19.71 -13.37
C THR A 490 -5.16 18.84 -13.30
N LEU A 491 -5.55 18.42 -12.10
CA LEU A 491 -6.76 17.63 -11.83
C LEU A 491 -7.71 18.45 -10.96
N THR A 492 -8.93 18.66 -11.44
CA THR A 492 -10.03 19.25 -10.66
C THR A 492 -10.98 18.15 -10.19
N ILE A 493 -11.29 18.16 -8.90
CA ILE A 493 -12.10 17.14 -8.23
C ILE A 493 -13.36 17.83 -7.70
N GLN A 494 -14.52 17.23 -7.97
CA GLN A 494 -15.83 17.71 -7.52
C GLN A 494 -16.51 16.65 -6.65
N LEU A 495 -16.91 17.03 -5.45
CA LEU A 495 -17.78 16.23 -4.60
C LEU A 495 -19.21 16.22 -5.16
N ALA A 496 -19.83 15.05 -5.25
CA ALA A 496 -21.20 14.93 -5.72
C ALA A 496 -21.98 13.83 -4.99
N LYS A 497 -23.30 13.82 -5.17
CA LYS A 497 -24.20 12.74 -4.73
C LYS A 497 -25.05 12.28 -5.89
N TYR A 498 -25.23 10.97 -6.02
CA TYR A 498 -26.10 10.42 -7.06
C TYR A 498 -27.57 10.76 -6.77
N ASN A 499 -28.27 11.30 -7.77
CA ASN A 499 -29.68 11.61 -7.71
C ASN A 499 -30.47 10.64 -8.60
N ILE A 500 -31.26 9.79 -7.94
CA ILE A 500 -32.08 8.75 -8.59
C ILE A 500 -33.14 9.37 -9.52
N THR A 501 -33.65 10.57 -9.20
CA THR A 501 -34.72 11.22 -9.99
C THR A 501 -34.22 11.78 -11.32
N THR A 502 -32.99 12.30 -11.36
CA THR A 502 -32.37 12.84 -12.58
C THR A 502 -31.48 11.82 -13.29
N ALA A 503 -31.20 10.68 -12.64
CA ALA A 503 -30.20 9.70 -13.05
C ALA A 503 -28.80 10.33 -13.27
N TRP A 504 -28.49 11.41 -12.54
CA TRP A 504 -27.24 12.16 -12.64
C TRP A 504 -26.66 12.49 -11.26
N TYR A 505 -25.44 13.04 -11.25
CA TYR A 505 -24.73 13.44 -10.03
C TYR A 505 -24.95 14.94 -9.76
N ASP A 506 -25.53 15.25 -8.61
CA ASP A 506 -25.68 16.63 -8.14
C ASP A 506 -24.43 17.05 -7.37
N ASN A 507 -23.86 18.19 -7.73
CA ASN A 507 -22.74 18.78 -7.00
C ASN A 507 -23.18 19.17 -5.59
N ILE A 508 -22.40 18.78 -4.59
CA ILE A 508 -22.70 19.05 -3.18
C ILE A 508 -21.46 19.57 -2.47
N SER A 509 -21.71 20.25 -1.35
CA SER A 509 -20.68 20.65 -0.40
C SER A 509 -21.13 20.21 0.98
N LEU A 510 -20.28 19.46 1.68
CA LEU A 510 -20.54 18.96 3.02
C LEU A 510 -19.45 19.49 3.97
N PRO A 511 -19.82 19.93 5.18
CA PRO A 511 -18.83 20.41 6.15
C PRO A 511 -17.95 19.25 6.62
N ASN A 512 -16.67 19.51 6.87
CA ASN A 512 -15.68 18.51 7.30
C ASN A 512 -15.48 17.35 6.31
N THR A 513 -15.75 17.59 5.03
CA THR A 513 -15.30 16.70 3.97
C THR A 513 -13.81 16.86 3.72
N VAL A 514 -13.14 15.74 3.46
CA VAL A 514 -11.76 15.67 3.04
C VAL A 514 -11.64 14.71 1.86
N PHE A 515 -10.86 15.10 0.87
CA PHE A 515 -10.40 14.21 -0.18
C PHE A 515 -9.11 13.53 0.25
N PHE A 516 -9.01 12.23 0.00
CA PHE A 516 -7.75 11.50 0.01
C PHE A 516 -7.39 11.17 -1.44
N ILE A 517 -6.20 11.60 -1.86
CA ILE A 517 -5.75 11.51 -3.23
C ILE A 517 -4.43 10.77 -3.25
N ARG A 518 -4.39 9.61 -3.92
CA ARG A 518 -3.18 8.85 -4.19
C ARG A 518 -2.85 8.98 -5.68
N ALA A 519 -1.89 9.85 -5.99
CA ALA A 519 -1.37 10.00 -7.35
C ALA A 519 -0.15 9.11 -7.53
N TYR A 520 -0.22 8.07 -8.36
CA TYR A 520 0.91 7.15 -8.54
C TYR A 520 2.07 7.75 -9.33
N ASN A 521 1.79 8.74 -10.19
CA ASN A 521 2.77 9.41 -11.06
C ASN A 521 3.65 8.44 -11.88
N ASN A 522 3.12 7.27 -12.21
CA ASN A 522 3.76 6.29 -13.06
C ASN A 522 2.94 6.13 -14.34
N PRO A 523 3.44 6.59 -15.49
CA PRO A 523 2.92 6.16 -16.77
C PRO A 523 3.00 4.63 -16.92
N PRO A 524 2.13 4.00 -17.72
CA PRO A 524 2.24 2.58 -18.04
C PRO A 524 3.64 2.25 -18.59
N ASN A 525 4.20 1.12 -18.18
CA ASN A 525 5.54 0.66 -18.58
C ASN A 525 6.71 1.55 -18.13
N SER A 526 6.54 2.33 -17.07
CA SER A 526 7.63 3.08 -16.44
C SER A 526 8.81 2.15 -16.09
N LYS A 527 10.00 2.43 -16.64
CA LYS A 527 11.24 1.75 -16.26
C LYS A 527 11.79 2.28 -14.93
N TRP A 528 11.57 3.57 -14.66
CA TRP A 528 11.77 4.17 -13.34
C TRP A 528 10.41 4.30 -12.66
N ALA A 529 10.13 3.47 -11.67
CA ALA A 529 8.88 3.49 -10.92
C ALA A 529 9.01 4.40 -9.69
N ALA A 530 8.17 5.41 -9.59
CA ALA A 530 8.01 6.27 -8.43
C ALA A 530 6.96 5.74 -7.45
N ASN A 531 6.98 6.24 -6.22
CA ASN A 531 5.91 6.01 -5.24
C ASN A 531 4.73 6.97 -5.44
N GLY A 532 4.98 8.13 -6.07
CA GLY A 532 3.98 9.17 -6.28
C GLY A 532 3.67 9.95 -5.00
N PHE A 533 2.46 10.52 -4.91
CA PHE A 533 2.05 11.37 -3.79
C PHE A 533 0.79 10.85 -3.11
N THR A 534 0.77 10.92 -1.78
CA THR A 534 -0.45 10.83 -0.97
C THR A 534 -0.78 12.22 -0.45
N ILE A 535 -1.99 12.68 -0.72
CA ILE A 535 -2.41 14.04 -0.42
C ILE A 535 -3.78 13.98 0.25
N VAL A 536 -3.94 14.72 1.35
CA VAL A 536 -5.25 15.01 1.93
C VAL A 536 -5.58 16.46 1.61
N ALA A 537 -6.80 16.72 1.17
CA ALA A 537 -7.23 18.04 0.74
C ALA A 537 -8.65 18.37 1.23
N VAL A 538 -8.84 19.55 1.81
CA VAL A 538 -10.17 20.08 2.14
C VAL A 538 -10.72 20.81 0.90
N PRO A 539 -11.93 20.46 0.39
CA PRO A 539 -12.56 21.17 -0.71
C PRO A 539 -12.85 22.65 -0.36
N ASP A 540 -13.19 23.45 -1.35
CA ASP A 540 -13.77 24.78 -1.14
C ASP A 540 -15.27 24.71 -0.78
N GLU A 541 -15.90 25.88 -0.66
CA GLU A 541 -17.32 26.01 -0.32
C GLU A 541 -18.28 25.35 -1.33
N ASN A 542 -17.82 25.10 -2.57
CA ASN A 542 -18.58 24.45 -3.63
C ASN A 542 -18.29 22.94 -3.73
N GLY A 543 -17.51 22.39 -2.81
CA GLY A 543 -17.12 20.98 -2.84
C GLY A 543 -16.02 20.67 -3.86
N VAL A 544 -15.26 21.68 -4.31
CA VAL A 544 -14.23 21.55 -5.36
C VAL A 544 -12.82 21.62 -4.78
N PHE A 545 -11.91 20.83 -5.35
CA PHE A 545 -10.48 20.95 -5.09
C PHE A 545 -9.67 20.80 -6.39
N THR A 546 -8.65 21.65 -6.57
CA THR A 546 -7.76 21.60 -7.74
C THR A 546 -6.36 21.19 -7.31
N LEU A 547 -5.91 20.06 -7.83
CA LEU A 547 -4.58 19.51 -7.62
C LEU A 547 -3.70 19.76 -8.84
N LYS A 548 -2.54 20.38 -8.64
CA LYS A 548 -1.60 20.72 -9.72
C LYS A 548 -0.34 19.87 -9.65
N GLY A 549 0.32 19.73 -10.80
CA GLY A 549 1.64 19.11 -10.89
C GLY A 549 1.61 17.60 -10.82
N LEU A 550 0.73 16.99 -11.61
CA LEU A 550 0.64 15.54 -11.77
C LEU A 550 1.31 15.10 -13.07
N LYS A 551 1.75 13.84 -13.12
CA LYS A 551 2.39 13.31 -14.31
C LYS A 551 1.36 12.84 -15.36
N PRO A 552 1.53 13.17 -16.65
CA PRO A 552 0.73 12.62 -17.74
C PRO A 552 0.64 11.10 -17.73
N PHE A 553 -0.48 10.57 -18.22
CA PHE A 553 -0.79 9.14 -18.38
C PHE A 553 -0.74 8.32 -17.09
N SER A 554 -0.55 8.96 -15.95
CA SER A 554 -0.54 8.30 -14.65
C SER A 554 -1.96 8.10 -14.13
N ILE A 555 -2.10 7.16 -13.21
CA ILE A 555 -3.35 6.89 -12.51
C ILE A 555 -3.39 7.71 -11.22
N VAL A 556 -4.56 8.25 -10.91
CA VAL A 556 -4.85 8.91 -9.64
C VAL A 556 -6.09 8.28 -9.02
N ASP A 557 -5.95 7.77 -7.80
CA ASP A 557 -7.06 7.29 -6.98
C ASP A 557 -7.56 8.44 -6.10
N VAL A 558 -8.84 8.78 -6.24
CA VAL A 558 -9.48 9.89 -5.52
C VAL A 558 -10.64 9.36 -4.69
N GLN A 559 -10.59 9.67 -3.40
CA GLN A 559 -11.56 9.23 -2.40
C GLN A 559 -12.07 10.45 -1.63
N ALA A 560 -13.31 10.40 -1.15
CA ALA A 560 -13.93 11.45 -0.35
C ALA A 560 -14.54 10.88 0.93
N TYR A 561 -14.33 11.58 2.05
CA TYR A 561 -14.88 11.20 3.34
C TYR A 561 -15.39 12.44 4.06
N THR A 562 -16.54 12.32 4.72
CA THR A 562 -17.06 13.38 5.60
C THR A 562 -17.03 12.88 7.03
N LEU A 563 -16.37 13.64 7.90
CA LEU A 563 -16.23 13.31 9.31
C LEU A 563 -17.29 14.03 10.14
N ASN A 564 -17.84 13.33 11.14
CA ASN A 564 -18.65 13.95 12.17
C ASN A 564 -17.75 14.77 13.11
N GLU A 565 -18.13 16.02 13.39
CA GLU A 565 -17.35 16.90 14.26
C GLU A 565 -17.22 16.40 15.70
N GLU A 566 -18.18 15.66 16.26
CA GLU A 566 -18.17 15.34 17.69
C GLU A 566 -17.28 14.12 18.00
N TYR A 567 -17.29 13.12 17.11
CA TYR A 567 -16.66 11.81 17.37
C TYR A 567 -15.72 11.34 16.25
N ASN A 568 -15.51 12.16 15.19
CA ASN A 568 -14.75 11.80 13.97
C ASN A 568 -15.18 10.48 13.30
N ALA A 569 -16.42 10.09 13.50
CA ALA A 569 -17.04 9.01 12.74
C ALA A 569 -17.12 9.38 11.25
N ILE A 570 -16.82 8.43 10.37
CA ILE A 570 -17.03 8.60 8.93
C ILE A 570 -18.53 8.47 8.64
N VAL A 571 -19.19 9.57 8.29
CA VAL A 571 -20.64 9.61 8.02
C VAL A 571 -20.99 9.57 6.54
N TYR A 572 -20.07 10.02 5.68
CA TYR A 572 -20.13 9.79 4.24
C TYR A 572 -18.80 9.21 3.76
N ALA A 573 -18.86 8.25 2.85
CA ALA A 573 -17.71 7.67 2.16
C ALA A 573 -17.93 7.71 0.65
N THR A 574 -16.83 7.61 -0.11
CA THR A 574 -16.84 7.42 -1.58
C THR A 574 -17.79 6.29 -1.95
N ASP A 575 -18.56 6.43 -3.03
CA ASP A 575 -19.42 5.37 -3.54
C ASP A 575 -18.79 4.68 -4.76
N THR A 576 -18.51 3.38 -4.64
CA THR A 576 -18.08 2.50 -5.73
C THR A 576 -19.10 1.38 -6.00
N GLY A 577 -20.31 1.53 -5.46
CA GLY A 577 -21.43 0.61 -5.65
C GLY A 577 -22.07 0.72 -7.04
N VAL A 578 -23.34 0.33 -7.13
CA VAL A 578 -24.10 0.24 -8.39
C VAL A 578 -24.23 1.61 -9.08
N TYR A 579 -24.40 2.68 -8.30
CA TYR A 579 -24.49 4.07 -8.77
C TYR A 579 -23.19 4.85 -8.53
N GLY A 580 -22.13 4.15 -8.13
CA GLY A 580 -20.83 4.75 -7.89
C GLY A 580 -20.06 5.00 -9.18
N LEU A 581 -18.93 5.70 -9.05
CA LEU A 581 -17.94 5.84 -10.11
C LEU A 581 -16.64 5.17 -9.67
N SER A 582 -15.82 4.72 -10.63
CA SER A 582 -14.45 4.29 -10.31
C SER A 582 -13.73 5.37 -9.51
N ARG A 583 -12.99 4.99 -8.47
CA ARG A 583 -12.14 5.93 -7.71
C ARG A 583 -10.98 6.44 -8.55
N GLU A 584 -10.55 5.64 -9.51
CA GLU A 584 -9.37 5.93 -10.34
C GLU A 584 -9.72 6.77 -11.57
N ILE A 585 -8.80 7.65 -11.94
CA ILE A 585 -8.80 8.40 -13.20
C ILE A 585 -7.40 8.32 -13.84
N SER A 586 -7.36 8.12 -15.16
CA SER A 586 -6.13 8.24 -15.95
C SER A 586 -5.98 9.66 -16.50
N LEU A 587 -4.80 10.23 -16.36
CA LEU A 587 -4.50 11.61 -16.74
C LEU A 587 -4.12 11.72 -18.23
N THR A 588 -5.11 11.68 -19.12
CA THR A 588 -4.91 11.74 -20.58
C THR A 588 -5.07 13.14 -21.19
N VAL A 589 -5.41 14.14 -20.37
CA VAL A 589 -5.61 15.54 -20.77
C VAL A 589 -4.87 16.46 -19.80
N ALA A 590 -4.45 17.65 -20.25
CA ALA A 590 -3.72 18.62 -19.42
C ALA A 590 -4.54 19.14 -18.22
N ASN A 591 -5.85 19.27 -18.40
CA ASN A 591 -6.80 19.68 -17.36
C ASN A 591 -7.85 18.58 -17.20
N ALA A 592 -7.60 17.65 -16.29
CA ALA A 592 -8.50 16.54 -15.98
C ALA A 592 -9.58 16.98 -14.98
N TYR A 593 -10.77 16.37 -15.09
CA TYR A 593 -11.90 16.63 -14.20
C TYR A 593 -12.48 15.30 -13.70
N LYS A 594 -12.69 15.17 -12.39
CA LYS A 594 -13.20 13.95 -11.74
C LYS A 594 -14.32 14.28 -10.77
N ILE A 595 -15.46 13.63 -10.97
CA ILE A 595 -16.56 13.61 -10.00
C ILE A 595 -16.33 12.45 -9.02
N VAL A 596 -16.54 12.72 -7.74
CA VAL A 596 -16.44 11.74 -6.64
C VAL A 596 -17.80 11.63 -5.95
N PRO A 597 -18.61 10.61 -6.28
CA PRO A 597 -19.87 10.38 -5.61
C PRO A 597 -19.64 9.89 -4.18
N VAL A 598 -20.49 10.32 -3.25
CA VAL A 598 -20.50 9.84 -1.86
C VAL A 598 -21.88 9.35 -1.43
N PHE A 599 -21.90 8.45 -0.46
CA PHE A 599 -23.11 7.90 0.16
C PHE A 599 -22.99 7.92 1.69
N GLU A 600 -24.12 7.83 2.40
CA GLU A 600 -24.12 7.73 3.86
C GLU A 600 -23.59 6.38 4.29
N ALA A 601 -22.59 6.36 5.17
CA ALA A 601 -21.85 5.15 5.46
C ALA A 601 -21.86 4.77 6.94
N ALA A 602 -21.83 3.47 7.19
CA ALA A 602 -21.26 2.84 8.37
C ALA A 602 -19.97 2.10 7.98
N SER A 603 -19.14 1.74 8.95
CA SER A 603 -17.78 1.21 8.70
C SER A 603 -17.52 -0.12 9.40
N ILE A 604 -16.84 -1.04 8.70
CA ILE A 604 -16.30 -2.27 9.25
C ILE A 604 -14.79 -2.28 9.00
N ALA A 605 -14.01 -2.14 10.07
CA ALA A 605 -12.55 -2.25 10.02
C ALA A 605 -12.14 -3.71 10.24
N ILE A 606 -11.36 -4.26 9.31
CA ILE A 606 -10.89 -5.65 9.33
C ILE A 606 -9.37 -5.59 9.46
N LEU A 607 -8.87 -5.97 10.63
CA LEU A 607 -7.46 -5.84 10.98
C LEU A 607 -6.70 -7.16 10.79
N GLN A 608 -5.46 -7.06 10.30
CA GLN A 608 -4.56 -8.19 10.01
C GLN A 608 -5.20 -9.32 9.19
N PRO A 609 -5.64 -9.05 7.94
CA PRO A 609 -6.15 -10.07 7.02
C PRO A 609 -5.01 -10.94 6.43
N ILE A 610 -4.08 -11.43 7.26
CA ILE A 610 -2.94 -12.25 6.85
C ILE A 610 -3.39 -13.70 6.68
N ASN A 611 -3.14 -14.31 5.51
CA ASN A 611 -3.46 -15.72 5.32
C ASN A 611 -2.62 -16.59 6.28
N PRO A 612 -3.23 -17.31 7.24
CA PRO A 612 -2.48 -18.00 8.27
C PRO A 612 -1.84 -19.31 7.78
N GLN A 613 -2.18 -19.78 6.58
CA GLN A 613 -1.58 -20.97 5.95
C GLN A 613 -0.41 -20.62 5.04
N SER A 614 -0.57 -19.59 4.19
CA SER A 614 0.49 -19.16 3.27
C SER A 614 1.41 -18.08 3.85
N LEU A 615 1.01 -17.43 4.95
CA LEU A 615 1.65 -16.26 5.57
C LEU A 615 1.85 -15.10 4.57
N GLN A 616 0.87 -14.91 3.69
CA GLN A 616 0.86 -13.87 2.66
C GLN A 616 -0.46 -13.09 2.67
N ILE A 617 -0.42 -11.90 2.08
CA ILE A 617 -1.60 -11.08 1.82
C ILE A 617 -1.76 -10.99 0.30
N ASN A 618 -2.51 -11.94 -0.29
CA ASN A 618 -2.83 -11.96 -1.72
C ASN A 618 -4.34 -11.76 -1.89
N ILE A 619 -4.83 -10.60 -1.46
CA ILE A 619 -6.26 -10.27 -1.59
C ILE A 619 -6.57 -9.98 -3.05
N ARG A 620 -7.51 -10.74 -3.61
CA ARG A 620 -7.99 -10.60 -5.00
C ARG A 620 -9.24 -9.73 -5.07
N SER A 621 -10.20 -9.98 -4.19
CA SER A 621 -11.42 -9.19 -4.09
C SER A 621 -11.93 -9.14 -2.66
N ILE A 622 -12.59 -8.04 -2.33
CA ILE A 622 -13.32 -7.88 -1.09
C ILE A 622 -14.75 -7.53 -1.50
N GLU A 623 -15.68 -8.37 -1.11
CA GLU A 623 -17.08 -8.25 -1.49
C GLU A 623 -17.88 -7.85 -0.26
N VAL A 624 -18.55 -6.71 -0.38
CA VAL A 624 -19.51 -6.21 0.61
C VAL A 624 -20.90 -6.51 0.06
N LEU A 625 -21.59 -7.44 0.72
CA LEU A 625 -22.84 -8.02 0.25
C LEU A 625 -23.97 -7.73 1.23
N ASN A 626 -25.19 -7.65 0.71
CA ASN A 626 -26.41 -7.70 1.49
C ASN A 626 -26.59 -9.12 2.05
N PHE A 627 -26.76 -9.25 3.37
CA PHE A 627 -26.77 -10.54 4.05
C PHE A 627 -27.92 -11.47 3.60
N PHE A 628 -29.10 -10.93 3.25
CA PHE A 628 -30.25 -11.77 2.89
C PHE A 628 -30.23 -12.24 1.43
N SER A 629 -29.79 -11.37 0.53
CA SER A 629 -29.77 -11.68 -0.91
C SER A 629 -28.43 -12.26 -1.38
N HIS A 630 -27.36 -12.13 -0.57
CA HIS A 630 -25.98 -12.42 -0.95
C HIS A 630 -25.55 -11.71 -2.24
N THR A 631 -26.17 -10.55 -2.52
CA THR A 631 -25.84 -9.70 -3.66
C THR A 631 -25.07 -8.46 -3.21
N PRO A 632 -24.22 -7.88 -4.05
CA PRO A 632 -23.49 -6.66 -3.69
C PRO A 632 -24.42 -5.51 -3.29
N LEU A 633 -24.10 -4.78 -2.22
CA LEU A 633 -24.89 -3.61 -1.76
C LEU A 633 -25.03 -2.54 -2.83
N ILE A 634 -26.11 -1.76 -2.81
CA ILE A 634 -26.35 -0.71 -3.80
C ILE A 634 -25.27 0.36 -3.67
N HIS A 635 -25.04 0.83 -2.44
CA HIS A 635 -23.97 1.75 -2.10
C HIS A 635 -22.94 1.04 -1.24
N ARG A 636 -21.67 1.15 -1.62
CA ARG A 636 -20.58 0.51 -0.89
C ARG A 636 -19.26 1.10 -1.33
N ASP A 637 -18.25 0.93 -0.49
CA ASP A 637 -16.87 1.07 -0.90
C ASP A 637 -15.96 0.19 -0.07
N VAL A 638 -14.77 -0.09 -0.59
CA VAL A 638 -13.75 -0.83 0.13
C VAL A 638 -12.42 -0.12 -0.02
N LEU A 639 -11.77 0.10 1.12
CA LEU A 639 -10.40 0.55 1.19
C LEU A 639 -9.52 -0.63 1.62
N PHE A 640 -8.50 -0.92 0.81
CA PHE A 640 -7.46 -1.85 1.18
C PHE A 640 -6.16 -1.42 0.51
N THR A 641 -5.04 -1.68 1.17
CA THR A 641 -3.73 -1.39 0.59
C THR A 641 -3.34 -2.54 -0.34
N GLN A 642 -3.40 -2.32 -1.66
CA GLN A 642 -2.95 -3.33 -2.63
C GLN A 642 -1.45 -3.61 -2.48
N PRO A 643 -1.01 -4.89 -2.48
CA PRO A 643 0.41 -5.24 -2.41
C PRO A 643 1.26 -4.80 -3.63
N GLN A 644 0.62 -4.36 -4.73
CA GLN A 644 1.16 -4.60 -6.07
C GLN A 644 2.09 -3.54 -6.69
N ILE A 645 2.43 -2.41 -6.06
CA ILE A 645 3.23 -1.37 -6.78
C ILE A 645 4.61 -1.09 -6.15
N THR A 646 4.91 -1.63 -4.98
CA THR A 646 6.28 -1.62 -4.45
C THR A 646 6.55 -2.89 -3.66
N ALA A 647 7.13 -3.89 -4.31
CA ALA A 647 7.63 -5.12 -3.68
C ALA A 647 8.80 -4.89 -2.68
N LYS A 648 8.98 -3.67 -2.15
CA LYS A 648 10.18 -3.26 -1.41
C LYS A 648 10.00 -2.68 -0.01
N SER A 649 8.81 -2.35 0.53
CA SER A 649 8.84 -1.61 1.80
C SER A 649 7.62 -1.50 2.70
N LEU A 650 6.40 -1.90 2.32
CA LEU A 650 5.28 -1.77 3.26
C LEU A 650 5.20 -2.99 4.19
N PRO A 651 5.35 -2.82 5.52
CA PRO A 651 5.16 -3.90 6.47
C PRO A 651 3.75 -4.51 6.31
N THR A 652 3.63 -5.83 6.44
CA THR A 652 2.33 -6.53 6.51
C THR A 652 1.40 -5.90 7.55
N ALA A 653 1.99 -5.32 8.59
CA ALA A 653 1.33 -4.68 9.71
C ALA A 653 0.47 -3.48 9.33
N VAL A 654 0.63 -2.91 8.14
CA VAL A 654 -0.15 -1.74 7.67
C VAL A 654 -1.18 -2.10 6.59
N GLN A 655 -1.39 -3.39 6.30
CA GLN A 655 -2.31 -3.86 5.27
C GLN A 655 -3.67 -4.27 5.86
N ASP A 656 -4.36 -3.31 6.48
CA ASP A 656 -5.72 -3.49 6.99
C ASP A 656 -6.78 -3.14 5.92
N ILE A 657 -8.02 -3.59 6.13
CA ILE A 657 -9.15 -3.35 5.22
C ILE A 657 -10.22 -2.53 5.94
N MET A 658 -10.85 -1.60 5.23
CA MET A 658 -12.09 -0.95 5.66
C MET A 658 -13.18 -1.21 4.62
N ALA A 659 -14.32 -1.74 5.07
CA ALA A 659 -15.52 -1.85 4.25
C ALA A 659 -16.53 -0.78 4.70
N PHE A 660 -17.03 0.01 3.74
CA PHE A 660 -18.10 0.97 3.94
C PHE A 660 -19.42 0.37 3.47
N ILE A 661 -20.41 0.37 4.36
CA ILE A 661 -21.72 -0.27 4.15
C ILE A 661 -22.86 0.74 4.31
N GLU A 662 -24.02 0.40 3.76
CA GLU A 662 -25.25 1.16 3.97
C GLU A 662 -25.74 1.06 5.43
N PRO A 663 -26.03 2.19 6.10
CA PRO A 663 -26.56 2.19 7.44
C PRO A 663 -27.89 1.44 7.57
N ASN A 664 -28.04 0.70 8.66
CA ASN A 664 -29.23 -0.08 9.02
C ASN A 664 -29.58 -1.22 8.03
N ILE A 665 -28.66 -1.61 7.14
CA ILE A 665 -28.81 -2.76 6.25
C ILE A 665 -27.92 -3.91 6.73
N PRO A 666 -28.47 -5.10 7.01
CA PRO A 666 -27.68 -6.27 7.36
C PRO A 666 -26.71 -6.64 6.24
N SER A 667 -25.43 -6.57 6.54
CA SER A 667 -24.35 -6.72 5.57
C SER A 667 -23.38 -7.83 5.97
N GLU A 668 -22.81 -8.50 4.98
CA GLU A 668 -21.72 -9.48 5.14
C GLU A 668 -20.51 -9.07 4.31
N VAL A 669 -19.32 -9.51 4.73
CA VAL A 669 -18.07 -9.21 4.01
C VAL A 669 -17.33 -10.50 3.69
N VAL A 670 -16.96 -10.69 2.43
CA VAL A 670 -16.19 -11.85 1.96
C VAL A 670 -14.88 -11.38 1.36
N VAL A 671 -13.76 -11.84 1.91
CA VAL A 671 -12.41 -11.55 1.41
C VAL A 671 -11.91 -12.78 0.66
N ARG A 672 -11.64 -12.63 -0.64
CA ARG A 672 -11.12 -13.69 -1.51
C ARG A 672 -9.66 -13.45 -1.88
N THR A 673 -8.94 -14.55 -2.07
CA THR A 673 -7.55 -14.56 -2.57
C THR A 673 -7.51 -15.20 -3.96
N ASP A 674 -6.31 -15.49 -4.45
CA ASP A 674 -6.12 -16.31 -5.66
C ASP A 674 -6.50 -17.79 -5.46
N GLU A 675 -6.79 -18.19 -4.22
CA GLU A 675 -7.25 -19.54 -3.89
C GLU A 675 -8.75 -19.70 -4.19
N VAL A 676 -9.19 -20.94 -4.41
CA VAL A 676 -10.58 -21.26 -4.80
C VAL A 676 -11.61 -20.85 -3.73
N TYR A 677 -11.26 -21.02 -2.45
CA TYR A 677 -12.13 -20.73 -1.32
C TYR A 677 -11.75 -19.42 -0.63
N PRO A 678 -12.73 -18.69 -0.06
CA PRO A 678 -12.50 -17.40 0.57
C PRO A 678 -11.49 -17.49 1.73
N LEU A 679 -10.80 -16.39 1.97
CA LEU A 679 -9.87 -16.23 3.09
C LEU A 679 -10.62 -15.86 4.36
N ILE A 680 -11.52 -14.88 4.28
CA ILE A 680 -12.36 -14.40 5.40
C ILE A 680 -13.82 -14.38 4.95
N VAL A 681 -14.73 -14.83 5.81
CA VAL A 681 -16.18 -14.69 5.66
C VAL A 681 -16.71 -14.11 6.97
N LEU A 682 -17.32 -12.93 6.90
CA LEU A 682 -17.83 -12.18 8.04
C LEU A 682 -19.34 -12.10 7.97
N ILE A 683 -20.01 -12.89 8.81
CA ILE A 683 -21.48 -13.08 8.81
C ILE A 683 -22.11 -12.89 10.19
N ASN A 684 -21.30 -12.59 11.21
CA ASN A 684 -21.75 -12.38 12.58
C ASN A 684 -22.46 -13.62 13.16
N SER A 685 -21.75 -14.74 13.15
CA SER A 685 -22.28 -16.05 13.56
C SER A 685 -22.10 -16.33 15.05
N SER A 686 -22.91 -17.25 15.57
CA SER A 686 -22.85 -17.71 16.96
C SER A 686 -23.21 -19.19 17.05
N ASP A 687 -22.95 -19.84 18.19
CA ASP A 687 -23.30 -21.25 18.39
C ASP A 687 -24.81 -21.49 18.23
N LYS A 688 -25.65 -20.49 18.55
CA LYS A 688 -27.11 -20.54 18.37
C LYS A 688 -27.54 -20.30 16.92
N HIS A 689 -26.82 -19.46 16.20
CA HIS A 689 -27.08 -19.11 14.80
C HIS A 689 -25.81 -19.25 13.96
N PRO A 690 -25.42 -20.49 13.57
CA PRO A 690 -24.19 -20.73 12.81
C PRO A 690 -24.18 -20.10 11.41
N GLN A 691 -25.36 -19.81 10.85
CA GLN A 691 -25.52 -19.13 9.55
C GLN A 691 -25.35 -17.61 9.64
N GLY A 692 -25.20 -17.05 10.84
CA GLY A 692 -25.09 -15.61 11.05
C GLY A 692 -26.41 -14.85 10.91
N TYR A 693 -26.33 -13.54 11.11
CA TYR A 693 -27.44 -12.59 10.93
C TYR A 693 -26.99 -11.29 10.25
N GLY A 694 -25.72 -11.23 9.82
CA GLY A 694 -25.11 -10.03 9.24
C GLY A 694 -24.77 -8.96 10.27
N TYR A 695 -23.98 -7.98 9.84
CA TYR A 695 -23.66 -6.78 10.61
C TYR A 695 -24.61 -5.66 10.21
N THR A 696 -25.37 -5.15 11.19
CA THR A 696 -26.29 -4.02 11.00
C THR A 696 -25.79 -2.86 11.84
N LEU A 697 -25.32 -1.79 11.18
CA LEU A 697 -24.66 -0.66 11.84
C LEU A 697 -25.40 0.64 11.57
N LYS A 698 -25.40 1.54 12.55
CA LYS A 698 -25.97 2.88 12.38
C LYS A 698 -25.02 3.78 11.59
N ARG A 699 -25.55 4.89 11.08
CA ARG A 699 -24.77 5.91 10.37
C ARG A 699 -23.61 6.40 11.24
N GLY A 700 -22.38 6.33 10.70
CA GLY A 700 -21.15 6.70 11.41
C GLY A 700 -20.63 5.67 12.41
N GLU A 701 -21.35 4.57 12.67
CA GLU A 701 -20.87 3.51 13.55
C GLU A 701 -19.72 2.74 12.86
N CYS A 702 -18.68 2.45 13.63
CA CYS A 702 -17.51 1.70 13.17
C CYS A 702 -17.24 0.54 14.12
N ILE A 703 -17.20 -0.68 13.59
CA ILE A 703 -16.79 -1.88 14.34
C ILE A 703 -15.41 -2.35 13.89
N ILE A 704 -14.66 -2.93 14.83
CA ILE A 704 -13.34 -3.50 14.57
C ILE A 704 -13.45 -5.02 14.66
N LEU A 705 -13.10 -5.69 13.57
CA LEU A 705 -13.06 -7.14 13.45
C LEU A 705 -11.60 -7.58 13.30
N SER A 706 -11.25 -8.62 14.04
CA SER A 706 -9.88 -9.15 14.15
C SER A 706 -9.86 -10.66 13.87
N PRO A 707 -8.69 -11.31 13.90
CA PRO A 707 -8.59 -12.78 13.77
C PRO A 707 -9.52 -13.56 14.71
N ILE A 708 -9.91 -13.00 15.86
CA ILE A 708 -10.90 -13.58 16.78
C ILE A 708 -12.27 -13.73 16.11
N ASN A 709 -12.71 -12.71 15.39
CA ASN A 709 -13.99 -12.73 14.66
C ASN A 709 -13.89 -13.62 13.43
N PHE A 710 -12.75 -13.58 12.72
CA PHE A 710 -12.54 -14.37 11.49
C PHE A 710 -12.60 -15.86 11.82
N SER A 711 -11.89 -16.28 12.88
CA SER A 711 -11.88 -17.68 13.30
C SER A 711 -13.25 -18.15 13.74
N GLN A 712 -14.00 -17.31 14.45
CA GLN A 712 -15.34 -17.63 14.93
C GLN A 712 -16.31 -17.86 13.77
N ASP A 713 -16.38 -16.92 12.83
CA ASP A 713 -17.27 -17.04 11.68
C ASP A 713 -16.90 -18.21 10.77
N PHE A 714 -15.60 -18.40 10.51
CA PHE A 714 -15.15 -19.51 9.68
C PHE A 714 -15.34 -20.88 10.36
N TYR A 715 -15.18 -20.96 11.68
CA TYR A 715 -15.40 -22.20 12.45
C TYR A 715 -16.83 -22.72 12.28
N HIS A 716 -17.83 -21.86 12.44
CA HIS A 716 -19.25 -22.25 12.27
C HIS A 716 -19.57 -22.71 10.85
N ILE A 717 -18.99 -22.04 9.85
CA ILE A 717 -19.15 -22.45 8.46
C ILE A 717 -18.47 -23.81 8.23
N ALA A 718 -17.24 -23.99 8.68
CA ALA A 718 -16.46 -25.22 8.53
C ALA A 718 -17.16 -26.42 9.18
N ILE A 719 -17.60 -26.28 10.44
CA ILE A 719 -18.27 -27.37 11.16
C ILE A 719 -19.60 -27.74 10.51
N SER A 720 -20.36 -26.76 9.99
CA SER A 720 -21.63 -27.02 9.31
C SER A 720 -21.45 -27.88 8.05
N ARG A 721 -20.33 -27.70 7.32
CA ARG A 721 -20.02 -28.48 6.10
C ARG A 721 -19.41 -29.83 6.44
N ALA A 722 -18.47 -29.88 7.39
CA ALA A 722 -17.85 -31.12 7.82
C ALA A 722 -18.87 -32.11 8.42
N LYS A 723 -19.82 -31.61 9.22
CA LYS A 723 -20.86 -32.45 9.85
C LYS A 723 -21.71 -33.21 8.83
N ILE A 724 -22.05 -32.58 7.69
CA ILE A 724 -22.80 -33.24 6.60
C ILE A 724 -22.04 -34.46 6.09
N LEU A 725 -20.71 -34.37 5.92
CA LEU A 725 -19.89 -35.47 5.43
C LEU A 725 -19.72 -36.58 6.48
N VAL A 726 -19.52 -36.20 7.75
CA VAL A 726 -19.37 -37.14 8.88
C VAL A 726 -20.64 -37.96 9.08
N GLU A 727 -21.82 -37.32 9.08
CA GLU A 727 -23.11 -38.02 9.21
C GLU A 727 -23.38 -39.00 8.06
N LYS A 728 -22.73 -38.79 6.90
CA LYS A 728 -22.87 -39.63 5.70
C LYS A 728 -21.70 -40.59 5.50
N GLY A 729 -20.75 -40.66 6.43
CA GLY A 729 -19.57 -41.52 6.33
C GLY A 729 -18.64 -41.23 5.15
N ALA A 730 -18.73 -40.03 4.57
CA ALA A 730 -17.99 -39.63 3.37
C ALA A 730 -16.78 -38.76 3.73
N VAL A 731 -15.92 -39.27 4.62
CA VAL A 731 -14.81 -38.53 5.24
C VAL A 731 -13.47 -39.01 4.69
N THR A 732 -12.55 -38.08 4.46
CA THR A 732 -11.15 -38.38 4.11
C THR A 732 -10.22 -38.25 5.31
N ALA A 733 -9.07 -38.94 5.27
CA ALA A 733 -8.06 -38.84 6.32
C ALA A 733 -7.62 -37.38 6.57
N ARG A 734 -7.48 -36.60 5.48
CA ARG A 734 -7.15 -35.17 5.53
C ARG A 734 -8.23 -34.35 6.25
N LEU A 735 -9.51 -34.57 5.92
CA LEU A 735 -10.62 -33.87 6.56
C LEU A 735 -10.66 -34.17 8.07
N PHE A 736 -10.45 -35.44 8.45
CA PHE A 736 -10.42 -35.86 9.84
C PHE A 736 -9.28 -35.19 10.62
N GLU A 737 -8.06 -35.19 10.08
CA GLU A 737 -6.90 -34.56 10.72
C GLU A 737 -7.08 -33.05 10.94
N TYR A 738 -7.59 -32.32 9.94
CA TYR A 738 -7.87 -30.89 10.08
C TYR A 738 -9.03 -30.61 11.03
N TYR A 739 -10.05 -31.47 11.03
CA TYR A 739 -11.19 -31.36 11.94
C TYR A 739 -10.74 -31.53 13.41
N ASP A 740 -9.91 -32.53 13.70
CA ASP A 740 -9.38 -32.77 15.04
C ASP A 740 -8.52 -31.60 15.54
N LEU A 741 -7.65 -31.07 14.67
CA LEU A 741 -6.86 -29.88 14.99
C LEU A 741 -7.75 -28.65 15.21
N MET A 742 -8.75 -28.43 14.35
CA MET A 742 -9.72 -27.35 14.51
C MET A 742 -10.47 -27.45 15.86
N ALA A 743 -10.95 -28.65 16.21
CA ALA A 743 -11.64 -28.89 17.49
C ALA A 743 -10.72 -28.63 18.69
N LYS A 744 -9.47 -29.13 18.64
CA LYS A 744 -8.47 -28.87 19.68
C LYS A 744 -8.23 -27.38 19.89
N TYR A 745 -8.01 -26.61 18.83
CA TYR A 745 -7.78 -25.17 18.97
C TYR A 745 -9.03 -24.42 19.42
N ARG A 746 -10.23 -24.90 19.07
CA ARG A 746 -11.48 -24.34 19.59
C ARG A 746 -11.57 -24.49 21.11
N GLU A 747 -11.28 -25.67 21.63
CA GLU A 747 -11.28 -25.92 23.08
C GLU A 747 -10.27 -25.01 23.81
N LEU A 748 -9.05 -24.86 23.25
CA LEU A 748 -8.03 -23.98 23.82
C LEU A 748 -8.46 -22.51 23.84
N VAL A 749 -9.16 -22.04 22.79
CA VAL A 749 -9.73 -20.69 22.75
C VAL A 749 -10.81 -20.53 23.82
N ASP A 750 -11.72 -21.50 23.96
CA ASP A 750 -12.77 -21.47 24.98
C ASP A 750 -12.20 -21.50 26.41
N GLU A 751 -11.12 -22.24 26.65
CA GLU A 751 -10.38 -22.22 27.92
C GLU A 751 -9.73 -20.87 28.20
N ALA A 752 -9.08 -20.26 27.20
CA ALA A 752 -8.47 -18.95 27.33
C ALA A 752 -9.53 -17.87 27.62
N MET A 753 -10.68 -17.93 26.95
CA MET A 753 -11.82 -17.05 27.21
C MET A 753 -12.33 -17.20 28.65
N LYS A 754 -12.46 -18.44 29.17
CA LYS A 754 -12.86 -18.68 30.58
C LYS A 754 -11.85 -18.14 31.59
N LYS A 755 -10.55 -18.16 31.26
CA LYS A 755 -9.48 -17.61 32.11
C LYS A 755 -9.35 -16.08 32.01
N GLY A 756 -10.00 -15.45 31.02
CA GLY A 756 -9.89 -14.01 30.75
C GLY A 756 -8.56 -13.59 30.10
N ASP A 757 -7.77 -14.54 29.59
CA ASP A 757 -6.50 -14.28 28.90
C ASP A 757 -6.76 -13.90 27.43
N MET A 758 -7.13 -12.64 27.23
CA MET A 758 -7.53 -12.14 25.91
C MET A 758 -6.38 -12.14 24.90
N LEU A 759 -5.12 -12.09 25.35
CA LEU A 759 -3.97 -12.22 24.47
C LEU A 759 -3.91 -13.63 23.89
N LYS A 760 -4.06 -14.67 24.72
CA LYS A 760 -4.12 -16.05 24.25
C LYS A 760 -5.33 -16.30 23.35
N VAL A 761 -6.48 -15.69 23.64
CA VAL A 761 -7.65 -15.79 22.75
C VAL A 761 -7.28 -15.28 21.35
N TYR A 762 -6.65 -14.12 21.25
CA TYR A 762 -6.17 -13.59 19.97
C TYR A 762 -5.15 -14.52 19.28
N THR A 763 -4.10 -14.96 19.98
CA THR A 763 -3.03 -15.77 19.34
C THR A 763 -3.47 -17.19 18.99
N LEU A 764 -4.44 -17.78 19.70
CA LEU A 764 -5.02 -19.09 19.40
C LEU A 764 -6.13 -19.03 18.32
N SER A 765 -6.73 -17.85 18.10
CA SER A 765 -7.70 -17.64 17.04
C SER A 765 -7.09 -17.82 15.64
N ILE A 766 -5.80 -17.53 15.48
CA ILE A 766 -5.09 -17.63 14.20
C ILE A 766 -4.91 -19.09 13.73
N PRO A 767 -4.38 -20.02 14.55
CA PRO A 767 -4.39 -21.43 14.19
C PRO A 767 -5.81 -21.99 14.09
N LEU A 768 -6.76 -21.57 14.94
CA LEU A 768 -8.17 -21.95 14.79
C LEU A 768 -8.71 -21.54 13.41
N TRP A 769 -8.44 -20.32 12.96
CA TRP A 769 -8.82 -19.85 11.63
C TRP A 769 -8.16 -20.68 10.53
N ALA A 770 -6.84 -20.95 10.63
CA ALA A 770 -6.11 -21.76 9.66
C ALA A 770 -6.72 -23.16 9.50
N PHE A 771 -6.99 -23.85 10.60
CA PHE A 771 -7.56 -25.21 10.57
C PHE A 771 -9.05 -25.22 10.27
N SER A 772 -9.81 -24.19 10.64
CA SER A 772 -11.20 -24.03 10.20
C SER A 772 -11.27 -23.88 8.68
N ARG A 773 -10.38 -23.08 8.10
CA ARG A 773 -10.27 -22.91 6.66
C ARG A 773 -9.82 -24.19 5.95
N ALA A 774 -8.82 -24.89 6.49
CA ALA A 774 -8.37 -26.17 5.97
C ALA A 774 -9.48 -27.24 5.98
N THR A 775 -10.24 -27.32 7.09
CA THR A 775 -11.41 -28.20 7.24
C THR A 775 -12.49 -27.85 6.22
N TYR A 776 -12.81 -26.56 6.07
CA TYR A 776 -13.80 -26.10 5.09
C TYR A 776 -13.39 -26.43 3.65
N SER A 777 -12.14 -26.13 3.27
CA SER A 777 -11.61 -26.44 1.94
C SER A 777 -11.70 -27.93 1.67
N SER A 778 -11.21 -28.76 2.59
CA SER A 778 -11.25 -30.21 2.43
C SER A 778 -12.67 -30.77 2.39
N ALA A 779 -13.60 -30.19 3.16
CA ALA A 779 -15.00 -30.58 3.11
C ALA A 779 -15.65 -30.18 1.78
N MET A 780 -15.41 -28.97 1.28
CA MET A 780 -15.99 -28.55 0.01
C MET A 780 -15.38 -29.27 -1.19
N ASP A 781 -14.07 -29.56 -1.19
CA ASP A 781 -13.46 -30.40 -2.21
C ASP A 781 -14.13 -31.78 -2.23
N GLN A 782 -14.33 -32.39 -1.07
CA GLN A 782 -15.01 -33.67 -0.96
C GLN A 782 -16.47 -33.60 -1.43
N ILE A 783 -17.22 -32.57 -1.04
CA ILE A 783 -18.59 -32.34 -1.50
C ILE A 783 -18.62 -32.20 -3.02
N ASN A 784 -17.73 -31.40 -3.60
CA ASN A 784 -17.65 -31.18 -5.03
C ASN A 784 -17.29 -32.46 -5.80
N GLU A 785 -16.33 -33.26 -5.29
CA GLU A 785 -15.97 -34.56 -5.87
C GLU A 785 -17.14 -35.55 -5.83
N ILE A 786 -17.87 -35.61 -4.71
CA ILE A 786 -19.06 -36.45 -4.56
C ILE A 786 -20.19 -35.99 -5.51
N ILE A 787 -20.38 -34.68 -5.70
CA ILE A 787 -21.37 -34.14 -6.64
C ILE A 787 -20.95 -34.42 -8.09
N LEU A 788 -19.67 -34.28 -8.41
CA LEU A 788 -19.15 -34.54 -9.75
C LEU A 788 -19.25 -36.04 -10.11
N SER A 789 -18.96 -36.93 -9.16
CA SER A 789 -19.03 -38.37 -9.38
C SER A 789 -20.46 -38.84 -9.68
N ILE A 790 -21.47 -38.28 -9.00
CA ILE A 790 -22.86 -38.61 -9.32
C ILE A 790 -23.27 -38.11 -10.71
N LEU A 791 -22.83 -36.93 -11.14
CA LEU A 791 -23.07 -36.46 -12.50
C LEU A 791 -22.47 -37.42 -13.54
N PHE A 792 -21.27 -37.92 -13.27
CA PHE A 792 -20.61 -38.92 -14.12
C PHE A 792 -21.38 -40.26 -14.16
N PHE A 793 -21.85 -40.78 -13.02
CA PHE A 793 -22.67 -42.00 -12.98
C PHE A 793 -24.03 -41.82 -13.65
N MET A 794 -24.66 -40.65 -13.49
CA MET A 794 -25.90 -40.30 -14.17
C MET A 794 -25.74 -40.21 -15.69
N PHE A 795 -24.55 -39.81 -16.17
CA PHE A 795 -24.20 -39.89 -17.58
C PHE A 795 -24.01 -41.36 -18.04
N LEU A 796 -23.30 -42.19 -17.29
CA LEU A 796 -23.11 -43.62 -17.61
C LEU A 796 -24.41 -44.43 -17.54
N ALA A 797 -25.40 -43.98 -16.77
CA ALA A 797 -26.73 -44.59 -16.74
C ALA A 797 -27.43 -44.53 -18.11
N ILE A 798 -27.04 -43.63 -19.02
CA ILE A 798 -27.61 -43.51 -20.37
C ILE A 798 -27.26 -44.72 -21.25
N PRO A 799 -25.97 -45.01 -21.55
CA PRO A 799 -25.60 -46.19 -22.32
C PRO A 799 -26.02 -47.50 -21.62
N PHE A 800 -26.00 -47.54 -20.27
CA PHE A 800 -26.51 -48.66 -19.50
C PHE A 800 -28.01 -48.89 -19.77
N SER A 801 -28.83 -47.83 -19.76
CA SER A 801 -30.27 -47.93 -20.02
C SER A 801 -30.56 -48.38 -21.45
N ILE A 802 -29.76 -47.93 -22.43
CA ILE A 802 -29.84 -48.41 -23.82
C ILE A 802 -29.53 -49.91 -23.89
N GLY A 803 -28.47 -50.36 -23.22
CA GLY A 803 -28.08 -51.78 -23.18
C GLY A 803 -29.11 -52.67 -22.47
N MET A 804 -29.63 -52.23 -21.33
CA MET A 804 -30.62 -52.97 -20.56
C MET A 804 -31.98 -53.05 -21.25
N GLU A 805 -32.39 -52.00 -21.98
CA GLU A 805 -33.59 -52.07 -22.84
C GLU A 805 -33.46 -53.22 -23.86
N ARG A 806 -32.28 -53.32 -24.50
CA ARG A 806 -31.99 -54.39 -25.46
C ARG A 806 -31.97 -55.78 -24.82
N LEU A 807 -31.53 -55.88 -23.56
CA LEU A 807 -31.45 -57.15 -22.84
C LEU A 807 -32.82 -57.61 -22.29
N ILE A 808 -33.73 -56.71 -21.91
CA ILE A 808 -35.00 -57.06 -21.24
C ILE A 808 -36.23 -57.00 -22.17
N PHE A 809 -36.42 -55.94 -22.95
CA PHE A 809 -37.71 -55.68 -23.61
C PHE A 809 -37.69 -55.82 -25.15
N MET A 810 -36.55 -55.60 -25.81
CA MET A 810 -36.39 -55.74 -27.28
C MET A 810 -37.49 -55.01 -28.07
N SER A 811 -37.74 -53.77 -27.69
CA SER A 811 -38.86 -53.00 -28.22
C SER A 811 -38.43 -52.14 -29.42
N TYR A 812 -39.41 -51.79 -30.26
CA TYR A 812 -39.22 -50.98 -31.47
C TYR A 812 -40.15 -49.76 -31.45
N GLY A 813 -39.76 -48.70 -32.15
CA GLY A 813 -40.53 -47.45 -32.23
C GLY A 813 -40.64 -46.71 -30.89
N VAL A 814 -41.77 -46.05 -30.64
CA VAL A 814 -42.00 -45.20 -29.45
C VAL A 814 -41.93 -45.98 -28.14
N LYS A 815 -42.36 -47.25 -28.12
CA LYS A 815 -42.27 -48.13 -26.94
C LYS A 815 -40.82 -48.28 -26.44
N ARG A 816 -39.85 -48.22 -27.35
CA ARG A 816 -38.42 -48.25 -27.03
C ARG A 816 -37.97 -47.04 -26.24
N LEU A 817 -38.40 -45.86 -26.67
CA LEU A 817 -38.07 -44.62 -25.97
C LEU A 817 -38.65 -44.65 -24.55
N ILE A 818 -39.88 -45.14 -24.39
CA ILE A 818 -40.55 -45.27 -23.09
C ILE A 818 -39.78 -46.22 -22.17
N TYR A 819 -39.40 -47.42 -22.63
CA TYR A 819 -38.64 -48.37 -21.79
C TYR A 819 -37.23 -47.87 -21.47
N PHE A 820 -36.56 -47.18 -22.39
CA PHE A 820 -35.28 -46.53 -22.13
C PHE A 820 -35.41 -45.47 -21.01
N ILE A 821 -36.40 -44.58 -21.09
CA ILE A 821 -36.66 -43.57 -20.07
C ILE A 821 -36.99 -44.23 -18.73
N LEU A 822 -37.82 -45.27 -18.73
CA LEU A 822 -38.19 -45.99 -17.51
C LEU A 822 -36.96 -46.62 -16.84
N ILE A 823 -36.10 -47.32 -17.60
CA ILE A 823 -34.88 -47.94 -17.06
C ILE A 823 -33.92 -46.87 -16.54
N TYR A 824 -33.80 -45.74 -17.24
CA TYR A 824 -32.99 -44.62 -16.79
C TYR A 824 -33.49 -44.05 -15.47
N LEU A 825 -34.79 -43.79 -15.34
CA LEU A 825 -35.39 -43.28 -14.11
C LEU A 825 -35.24 -44.26 -12.95
N VAL A 826 -35.41 -45.57 -13.18
CA VAL A 826 -35.17 -46.60 -12.15
C VAL A 826 -33.70 -46.64 -11.74
N THR A 827 -32.77 -46.58 -12.69
CA THR A 827 -31.32 -46.59 -12.41
C THR A 827 -30.91 -45.33 -11.65
N ALA A 828 -31.43 -44.16 -12.05
CA ALA A 828 -31.24 -42.90 -11.38
C ALA A 828 -31.81 -42.92 -9.96
N PHE A 829 -32.98 -43.53 -9.74
CA PHE A 829 -33.57 -43.69 -8.41
C PHE A 829 -32.72 -44.60 -7.51
N ILE A 830 -32.19 -45.70 -8.04
CA ILE A 830 -31.26 -46.57 -7.29
C ILE A 830 -29.98 -45.80 -6.93
N LEU A 831 -29.39 -45.08 -7.89
CA LEU A 831 -28.24 -44.21 -7.62
C LEU A 831 -28.57 -43.15 -6.57
N ALA A 832 -29.79 -42.61 -6.58
CA ALA A 832 -30.22 -41.62 -5.61
C ALA A 832 -30.32 -42.15 -4.16
N ILE A 833 -30.54 -43.46 -3.99
CA ILE A 833 -30.59 -44.10 -2.67
C ILE A 833 -29.18 -44.43 -2.16
N PHE A 834 -28.32 -44.99 -3.02
CA PHE A 834 -27.04 -45.54 -2.60
C PHE A 834 -25.87 -44.56 -2.74
N HIS A 835 -25.97 -43.58 -3.64
CA HIS A 835 -24.89 -42.65 -3.89
C HIS A 835 -24.99 -41.45 -2.94
N PRO A 836 -23.96 -41.15 -2.13
CA PRO A 836 -24.02 -40.06 -1.15
C PRO A 836 -24.25 -38.69 -1.78
N GLY A 837 -23.89 -38.50 -3.05
CA GLY A 837 -24.05 -37.22 -3.76
C GLY A 837 -25.45 -36.67 -3.89
N VAL A 838 -26.52 -37.48 -3.87
CA VAL A 838 -27.89 -36.92 -3.80
C VAL A 838 -28.18 -36.35 -2.41
N HIS A 839 -27.65 -36.98 -1.37
CA HIS A 839 -27.89 -36.60 0.01
C HIS A 839 -26.95 -35.48 0.50
N VAL A 840 -25.81 -35.31 -0.16
CA VAL A 840 -24.81 -34.27 0.14
C VAL A 840 -25.06 -33.01 -0.68
N ALA A 841 -25.69 -33.11 -1.85
CA ALA A 841 -26.07 -31.95 -2.66
C ALA A 841 -27.04 -31.05 -1.89
N THR A 842 -26.72 -29.75 -1.84
CA THR A 842 -27.58 -28.73 -1.22
C THR A 842 -28.94 -28.62 -1.93
N ASN A 843 -29.01 -28.97 -3.22
CA ASN A 843 -30.24 -28.99 -3.99
C ASN A 843 -30.22 -30.11 -5.05
N VAL A 844 -31.04 -31.13 -4.85
CA VAL A 844 -31.18 -32.28 -5.76
C VAL A 844 -31.71 -31.87 -7.14
N PHE A 845 -32.49 -30.79 -7.24
CA PHE A 845 -32.99 -30.28 -8.52
C PHE A 845 -31.88 -29.69 -9.38
N ILE A 846 -30.89 -29.02 -8.76
CA ILE A 846 -29.72 -28.50 -9.49
C ILE A 846 -28.94 -29.66 -10.09
N LEU A 847 -28.80 -30.77 -9.38
CA LEU A 847 -28.16 -31.97 -9.89
C LEU A 847 -28.92 -32.54 -11.11
N ALA A 848 -30.25 -32.56 -11.06
CA ALA A 848 -31.08 -33.00 -12.18
C ALA A 848 -30.95 -32.07 -13.41
N VAL A 849 -30.97 -30.76 -13.18
CA VAL A 849 -30.78 -29.74 -14.24
C VAL A 849 -29.38 -29.82 -14.85
N ALA A 850 -28.33 -29.96 -14.02
CA ALA A 850 -26.95 -30.12 -14.48
C ALA A 850 -26.78 -31.39 -15.31
N THR A 851 -27.42 -32.49 -14.92
CA THR A 851 -27.46 -33.73 -15.71
C THR A 851 -28.14 -33.49 -17.05
N ALA A 852 -29.32 -32.85 -17.07
CA ALA A 852 -30.04 -32.53 -18.31
C ALA A 852 -29.24 -31.62 -19.25
N LEU A 853 -28.60 -30.56 -18.71
CA LEU A 853 -27.74 -29.66 -19.46
C LEU A 853 -26.51 -30.39 -20.02
N THR A 854 -25.89 -31.28 -19.25
CA THR A 854 -24.74 -32.07 -19.70
C THR A 854 -25.12 -33.00 -20.85
N ILE A 855 -26.28 -33.69 -20.74
CA ILE A 855 -26.82 -34.52 -21.83
C ILE A 855 -27.09 -33.68 -23.07
N PHE A 856 -27.72 -32.51 -22.90
CA PHE A 856 -28.02 -31.60 -23.99
C PHE A 856 -26.76 -31.09 -24.70
N LEU A 857 -25.73 -30.70 -23.93
CA LEU A 857 -24.41 -30.32 -24.43
C LEU A 857 -23.73 -31.46 -25.21
N LEU A 858 -23.80 -32.68 -24.71
CA LEU A 858 -23.27 -33.86 -25.41
C LEU A 858 -23.98 -34.14 -26.73
N ILE A 859 -25.32 -34.07 -26.74
CA ILE A 859 -26.11 -34.23 -27.97
C ILE A 859 -25.73 -33.13 -28.97
N LEU A 860 -25.66 -31.87 -28.53
CA LEU A 860 -25.22 -30.76 -29.36
C LEU A 860 -23.81 -30.96 -29.91
N LEU A 861 -22.88 -31.44 -29.10
CA LEU A 861 -21.50 -31.70 -29.50
C LEU A 861 -21.44 -32.82 -30.55
N VAL A 862 -22.16 -33.93 -30.36
CA VAL A 862 -22.26 -35.02 -31.35
C VAL A 862 -22.88 -34.53 -32.65
N LEU A 863 -23.97 -33.74 -32.58
CA LEU A 863 -24.60 -33.15 -33.77
C LEU A 863 -23.68 -32.16 -34.48
N SER A 864 -22.95 -31.34 -33.72
CA SER A 864 -22.01 -30.35 -34.26
C SER A 864 -20.83 -31.03 -34.94
N VAL A 865 -20.19 -32.00 -34.28
CA VAL A 865 -19.11 -32.82 -34.87
C VAL A 865 -19.63 -33.59 -36.09
N GLY A 866 -20.83 -34.17 -36.01
CA GLY A 866 -21.47 -34.85 -37.13
C GLY A 866 -21.70 -33.93 -38.32
N LYS A 867 -22.20 -32.71 -38.11
CA LYS A 867 -22.34 -31.70 -39.16
C LYS A 867 -20.99 -31.27 -39.73
N THR A 868 -20.03 -30.94 -38.88
CA THR A 868 -18.67 -30.57 -39.31
C THR A 868 -18.02 -31.69 -40.12
N TYR A 869 -18.16 -32.95 -39.69
CA TYR A 869 -17.70 -34.12 -40.45
C TYR A 869 -18.43 -34.23 -41.80
N SER A 870 -19.75 -34.01 -41.83
CA SER A 870 -20.52 -34.03 -43.08
C SER A 870 -20.10 -32.92 -44.05
N HIS A 871 -19.74 -31.74 -43.53
CA HIS A 871 -19.22 -30.63 -44.33
C HIS A 871 -17.80 -30.91 -44.82
N MET A 872 -16.91 -31.39 -43.94
CA MET A 872 -15.57 -31.84 -44.33
C MET A 872 -15.63 -32.94 -45.39
N LYS A 873 -16.58 -33.87 -45.28
CA LYS A 873 -16.83 -34.91 -46.28
C LYS A 873 -17.21 -34.30 -47.63
N ARG A 874 -18.14 -33.34 -47.66
CA ARG A 874 -18.50 -32.63 -48.91
C ARG A 874 -17.31 -31.90 -49.52
N ILE A 875 -16.50 -31.23 -48.70
CA ILE A 875 -15.28 -30.54 -49.17
C ILE A 875 -14.26 -31.55 -49.73
N ARG A 876 -14.05 -32.68 -49.04
CA ARG A 876 -13.18 -33.77 -49.50
C ARG A 876 -13.67 -34.38 -50.81
N GLU A 877 -14.97 -34.62 -50.93
CA GLU A 877 -15.60 -35.13 -52.16
C GLU A 877 -15.44 -34.15 -53.33
N MET A 878 -15.46 -32.83 -53.07
CA MET A 878 -15.19 -31.80 -54.08
C MET A 878 -13.71 -31.75 -54.51
N LEU A 879 -12.76 -32.01 -53.60
CA LEU A 879 -11.31 -31.90 -53.86
C LEU A 879 -10.67 -33.19 -54.42
N ILE A 880 -11.11 -34.37 -54.00
CA ILE A 880 -10.41 -35.66 -54.24
C ILE A 880 -11.28 -36.67 -55.02
N GLY A 881 -12.58 -36.42 -55.18
CA GLY A 881 -13.51 -37.32 -55.88
C GLY A 881 -14.01 -38.51 -55.04
N LYS A 882 -15.10 -39.16 -55.48
CA LYS A 882 -15.82 -40.22 -54.74
C LYS A 882 -15.12 -41.59 -54.81
N HIS A 883 -14.02 -41.79 -54.08
CA HIS A 883 -13.26 -43.05 -54.14
C HIS A 883 -13.35 -43.98 -52.91
N TYR A 884 -14.19 -43.72 -51.90
CA TYR A 884 -14.42 -44.67 -50.81
C TYR A 884 -15.89 -44.73 -50.35
N ALA A 885 -16.48 -45.93 -50.39
CA ALA A 885 -17.70 -46.25 -49.65
C ALA A 885 -17.32 -46.61 -48.22
N GLU A 886 -17.18 -45.60 -47.36
CA GLU A 886 -16.98 -45.83 -45.92
C GLU A 886 -18.32 -46.10 -45.25
N ILE A 887 -18.50 -47.33 -44.76
CA ILE A 887 -19.53 -47.68 -43.79
C ILE A 887 -19.35 -46.78 -42.57
N GLU A 888 -20.45 -46.20 -42.07
CA GLU A 888 -20.45 -45.44 -40.82
C GLU A 888 -20.03 -46.39 -39.69
N ARG A 889 -18.72 -46.39 -39.36
CA ARG A 889 -18.12 -47.35 -38.42
C ARG A 889 -18.83 -47.34 -37.07
N LEU A 890 -19.33 -46.17 -36.66
CA LEU A 890 -20.07 -45.97 -35.43
C LEU A 890 -21.49 -46.57 -35.51
N GLY A 891 -22.20 -46.39 -36.62
CA GLY A 891 -23.52 -47.00 -36.86
C GLY A 891 -23.46 -48.53 -36.98
N ALA A 892 -22.44 -49.05 -37.67
CA ALA A 892 -22.19 -50.49 -37.77
C ALA A 892 -21.81 -51.11 -36.41
N PHE A 893 -20.97 -50.43 -35.64
CA PHE A 893 -20.62 -50.82 -34.27
C PHE A 893 -21.84 -50.83 -33.35
N MET A 894 -22.65 -49.76 -33.34
CA MET A 894 -23.88 -49.69 -32.52
C MET A 894 -24.90 -50.77 -32.89
N SER A 895 -24.99 -51.10 -34.19
CA SER A 895 -25.85 -52.19 -34.67
C SER A 895 -25.32 -53.56 -34.23
N ALA A 896 -24.01 -53.81 -34.37
CA ALA A 896 -23.37 -55.04 -33.93
C ALA A 896 -23.46 -55.24 -32.42
N LEU A 897 -23.27 -54.17 -31.63
CA LEU A 897 -23.39 -54.17 -30.17
C LEU A 897 -24.85 -54.43 -29.75
N SER A 898 -25.81 -53.78 -30.41
CA SER A 898 -27.25 -54.03 -30.20
C SER A 898 -27.64 -55.49 -30.50
N ILE A 899 -27.17 -56.07 -31.61
CA ILE A 899 -27.43 -57.47 -31.97
C ILE A 899 -26.71 -58.43 -31.01
N GLY A 900 -25.50 -58.09 -30.58
CA GLY A 900 -24.71 -58.84 -29.61
C GLY A 900 -25.43 -58.97 -28.26
N VAL A 901 -25.88 -57.85 -27.70
CA VAL A 901 -26.65 -57.82 -26.43
C VAL A 901 -27.96 -58.61 -26.56
N GLN A 902 -28.65 -58.52 -27.70
CA GLN A 902 -29.86 -59.30 -27.96
C GLN A 902 -29.61 -60.82 -27.97
N ASN A 903 -28.48 -61.27 -28.55
CA ASN A 903 -28.13 -62.69 -28.60
C ASN A 903 -27.78 -63.30 -27.24
N MET A 904 -27.40 -62.50 -26.24
CA MET A 904 -27.14 -62.98 -24.87
C MET A 904 -28.40 -63.63 -24.25
N ARG A 905 -29.60 -63.21 -24.64
CA ARG A 905 -30.86 -63.79 -24.14
C ARG A 905 -31.07 -65.26 -24.53
N LYS A 906 -30.41 -65.76 -25.59
CA LYS A 906 -30.57 -67.16 -26.04
C LYS A 906 -30.04 -68.17 -25.01
N ARG A 907 -29.14 -67.76 -24.12
CA ARG A 907 -28.57 -68.61 -23.05
C ARG A 907 -28.74 -67.93 -21.69
N ARG A 908 -30.00 -67.77 -21.25
CA ARG A 908 -30.40 -67.00 -20.05
C ARG A 908 -29.59 -67.34 -18.80
N LEU A 909 -29.41 -68.63 -18.49
CA LEU A 909 -28.64 -69.07 -17.31
C LEU A 909 -27.17 -68.65 -17.40
N ARG A 910 -26.53 -68.88 -18.55
CA ARG A 910 -25.13 -68.49 -18.79
C ARG A 910 -24.96 -66.98 -18.67
N THR A 911 -25.84 -66.21 -19.31
CA THR A 911 -25.79 -64.74 -19.27
C THR A 911 -25.98 -64.19 -17.87
N PHE A 912 -26.94 -64.72 -17.11
CA PHE A 912 -27.13 -64.34 -15.71
C PHE A 912 -25.87 -64.63 -14.88
N LEU A 913 -25.34 -65.86 -14.93
CA LEU A 913 -24.13 -66.24 -14.20
C LEU A 913 -22.91 -65.39 -14.61
N THR A 914 -22.73 -65.07 -15.90
CA THR A 914 -21.62 -64.22 -16.34
C THR A 914 -21.76 -62.78 -15.90
N ILE A 915 -22.96 -62.19 -15.96
CA ILE A 915 -23.18 -60.81 -15.51
C ILE A 915 -22.98 -60.75 -13.99
N THR A 916 -23.56 -61.69 -13.24
CA THR A 916 -23.38 -61.78 -11.79
C THR A 916 -21.90 -61.94 -11.43
N SER A 917 -21.16 -62.80 -12.14
CA SER A 917 -19.72 -62.95 -11.94
C SER A 917 -18.98 -61.64 -12.21
N VAL A 918 -19.24 -60.97 -13.33
CA VAL A 918 -18.57 -59.69 -13.65
C VAL A 918 -18.91 -58.63 -12.62
N VAL A 919 -20.17 -58.55 -12.18
CA VAL A 919 -20.61 -57.59 -11.14
C VAL A 919 -19.91 -57.89 -9.83
N ILE A 920 -19.84 -59.15 -9.38
CA ILE A 920 -19.13 -59.52 -8.15
C ILE A 920 -17.64 -59.25 -8.28
N THR A 921 -17.01 -59.56 -9.41
CA THR A 921 -15.58 -59.29 -9.62
C THR A 921 -15.29 -57.80 -9.66
N MET A 922 -16.12 -57.00 -10.34
CA MET A 922 -15.97 -55.54 -10.37
C MET A 922 -16.23 -54.93 -9.00
N PHE A 923 -17.26 -55.38 -8.28
CA PHE A 923 -17.53 -54.96 -6.91
C PHE A 923 -16.37 -55.31 -5.97
N SER A 924 -15.85 -56.53 -6.04
CA SER A 924 -14.69 -56.97 -5.26
C SER A 924 -13.46 -56.11 -5.59
N LEU A 925 -13.12 -55.96 -6.87
CA LEU A 925 -11.98 -55.15 -7.29
C LEU A 925 -12.12 -53.71 -6.80
N THR A 926 -13.28 -53.07 -7.01
CA THR A 926 -13.52 -51.69 -6.57
C THR A 926 -13.49 -51.53 -5.06
N ALA A 927 -14.02 -52.48 -4.29
CA ALA A 927 -13.94 -52.48 -2.83
C ALA A 927 -12.50 -52.61 -2.33
N PHE A 928 -11.65 -53.42 -2.99
CA PHE A 928 -10.24 -53.58 -2.63
C PHE A 928 -9.32 -52.46 -3.13
N THR A 929 -9.67 -51.75 -4.21
CA THR A 929 -8.85 -50.66 -4.78
C THR A 929 -9.06 -49.29 -4.14
N SER A 930 -9.66 -49.23 -2.95
CA SER A 930 -9.85 -47.96 -2.22
C SER A 930 -8.48 -47.34 -1.85
N ILE A 931 -7.98 -46.44 -2.71
CA ILE A 931 -6.76 -45.67 -2.46
C ILE A 931 -7.11 -44.55 -1.48
N SER A 932 -6.48 -44.55 -0.30
CA SER A 932 -6.52 -43.41 0.61
C SER A 932 -5.23 -42.59 0.46
N SER A 933 -5.35 -41.27 0.34
CA SER A 933 -4.21 -40.37 0.37
C SER A 933 -3.91 -39.97 1.81
N ALA A 934 -2.72 -40.31 2.31
CA ALA A 934 -2.21 -39.84 3.59
C ALA A 934 -1.19 -38.71 3.37
N VAL A 935 -1.14 -37.76 4.30
CA VAL A 935 -0.10 -36.72 4.31
C VAL A 935 1.17 -37.35 4.88
N THR A 936 2.27 -37.34 4.11
CA THR A 936 3.57 -37.81 4.59
C THR A 936 4.52 -36.63 4.70
N LEU A 937 5.24 -36.54 5.83
CA LEU A 937 6.33 -35.59 6.00
C LEU A 937 7.54 -36.11 5.22
N SER A 938 7.96 -35.37 4.19
CA SER A 938 9.22 -35.67 3.49
C SER A 938 10.39 -35.20 4.34
N ILE A 939 11.01 -36.13 5.06
CA ILE A 939 12.21 -35.85 5.85
C ILE A 939 13.43 -36.08 4.95
N LYS A 940 14.19 -35.02 4.68
CA LYS A 940 15.52 -35.12 4.07
C LYS A 940 16.57 -34.96 5.15
N SER A 941 17.37 -35.99 5.40
CA SER A 941 18.53 -35.90 6.28
C SER A 941 19.74 -35.35 5.52
N SER A 942 20.58 -34.59 6.21
CA SER A 942 21.90 -34.15 5.73
C SER A 942 22.94 -34.63 6.73
N ASP A 943 24.10 -35.09 6.24
CA ASP A 943 25.21 -35.55 7.09
C ASP A 943 26.01 -34.37 7.70
N SER A 944 25.55 -33.13 7.51
CA SER A 944 26.20 -31.94 8.06
C SER A 944 25.95 -31.80 9.57
N ILE A 945 27.01 -31.51 10.32
CA ILE A 945 26.91 -31.18 11.75
C ILE A 945 26.20 -29.83 11.87
N THR A 946 25.02 -29.82 12.48
CA THR A 946 24.27 -28.58 12.71
C THR A 946 24.88 -27.79 13.89
N PRO A 947 25.01 -26.46 13.77
CA PRO A 947 25.60 -25.65 14.84
C PRO A 947 24.69 -25.49 16.07
N TYR A 948 23.41 -25.88 15.98
CA TYR A 948 22.46 -25.90 17.09
C TYR A 948 21.35 -26.93 16.82
N THR A 949 20.74 -27.43 17.90
CA THR A 949 19.52 -28.25 17.84
C THR A 949 18.30 -27.34 17.81
N GLY A 950 17.55 -27.33 16.71
CA GLY A 950 16.35 -26.51 16.59
C GLY A 950 15.65 -26.67 15.24
N ILE A 951 14.55 -25.92 15.06
CA ILE A 951 13.79 -25.88 13.81
C ILE A 951 14.05 -24.52 13.14
N LEU A 952 14.60 -24.54 11.93
CA LEU A 952 14.68 -23.35 11.09
C LEU A 952 13.45 -23.30 10.18
N VAL A 953 12.64 -22.26 10.35
CA VAL A 953 11.55 -21.95 9.42
C VAL A 953 12.05 -20.87 8.46
N GLU A 954 12.23 -21.23 7.20
CA GLU A 954 12.64 -20.29 6.16
C GLU A 954 11.70 -20.36 4.96
N ARG A 955 11.62 -19.24 4.23
CA ARG A 955 10.95 -19.21 2.93
C ARG A 955 11.86 -19.83 1.88
N ALA A 956 11.25 -20.39 0.84
CA ALA A 956 12.00 -20.85 -0.31
C ALA A 956 12.84 -19.70 -0.92
N PRO A 957 14.04 -19.95 -1.46
CA PRO A 957 14.95 -18.90 -1.94
C PRO A 957 14.34 -17.93 -2.97
N TRP A 958 13.42 -18.41 -3.82
CA TRP A 958 12.72 -17.57 -4.81
C TRP A 958 11.63 -16.67 -4.21
N MET A 959 11.34 -16.78 -2.91
CA MET A 959 10.37 -15.97 -2.18
C MET A 959 11.02 -14.90 -1.30
N ILE A 960 12.28 -14.54 -1.56
CA ILE A 960 13.05 -13.60 -0.72
C ILE A 960 12.39 -12.22 -0.56
N LEU A 961 11.58 -11.78 -1.54
CA LEU A 961 10.81 -10.53 -1.50
C LEU A 961 9.48 -10.64 -0.70
N ARG A 962 9.19 -11.81 -0.10
CA ARG A 962 8.00 -12.08 0.70
C ARG A 962 8.42 -12.67 2.05
N PRO A 963 9.05 -11.87 2.94
CA PRO A 963 9.52 -12.34 4.24
C PRO A 963 8.36 -12.88 5.09
N ILE A 964 8.70 -13.71 6.07
CA ILE A 964 7.71 -14.16 7.07
C ILE A 964 7.23 -12.92 7.83
N PRO A 965 5.90 -12.68 7.92
CA PRO A 965 5.35 -11.55 8.66
C PRO A 965 5.83 -11.56 10.12
N TYR A 966 6.22 -10.40 10.64
CA TYR A 966 6.71 -10.28 12.02
C TYR A 966 5.60 -10.59 13.04
N GLU A 967 4.34 -10.35 12.65
CA GLU A 967 3.12 -10.73 13.36
C GLU A 967 3.09 -12.20 13.68
N PHE A 968 3.38 -13.04 12.68
CA PHE A 968 3.39 -14.48 12.85
C PHE A 968 4.50 -14.94 13.80
N VAL A 969 5.70 -14.33 13.70
CA VAL A 969 6.82 -14.64 14.61
C VAL A 969 6.43 -14.37 16.06
N TYR A 970 5.78 -13.22 16.27
CA TYR A 970 5.35 -12.79 17.60
C TYR A 970 4.26 -13.71 18.16
N GLU A 971 3.23 -14.01 17.38
CA GLU A 971 2.15 -14.93 17.76
C GLU A 971 2.67 -16.34 18.06
N PHE A 972 3.59 -16.84 17.23
CA PHE A 972 4.24 -18.12 17.44
C PHE A 972 5.06 -18.12 18.74
N SER A 973 5.78 -17.02 19.02
CA SER A 973 6.52 -16.88 20.27
C SER A 973 5.61 -16.94 21.50
N ILE A 974 4.44 -16.29 21.48
CA ILE A 974 3.49 -16.31 22.60
C ILE A 974 2.93 -17.72 22.82
N ASN A 975 2.52 -18.39 21.75
CA ASN A 975 1.88 -19.70 21.84
C ASN A 975 2.84 -20.82 22.28
N TYR A 976 4.14 -20.68 22.00
CA TYR A 976 5.13 -21.76 22.20
C TYR A 976 6.30 -21.40 23.12
N ARG A 977 6.30 -20.23 23.77
CA ARG A 977 7.39 -19.78 24.67
C ARG A 977 7.75 -20.76 25.78
N ASP A 978 6.80 -21.55 26.24
CA ASP A 978 7.02 -22.52 27.33
C ASP A 978 7.77 -23.78 26.84
N ALA A 979 7.81 -24.01 25.52
CA ALA A 979 8.43 -25.18 24.89
C ALA A 979 9.67 -24.84 24.04
N PHE A 980 9.70 -23.66 23.39
CA PHE A 980 10.75 -23.26 22.46
C PHE A 980 11.18 -21.80 22.64
N ALA A 981 12.47 -21.52 22.47
CA ALA A 981 12.95 -20.16 22.24
C ALA A 981 12.79 -19.81 20.75
N VAL A 982 12.03 -18.74 20.47
CA VAL A 982 11.74 -18.27 19.11
C VAL A 982 12.55 -17.01 18.81
N GLY A 983 13.25 -16.97 17.68
CA GLY A 983 14.07 -15.83 17.29
C GLY A 983 14.13 -15.62 15.78
N VAL A 984 14.29 -14.36 15.36
CA VAL A 984 14.46 -14.00 13.94
C VAL A 984 15.94 -14.03 13.58
N ARG A 985 16.29 -14.76 12.52
CA ARG A 985 17.63 -14.74 11.94
C ARG A 985 17.67 -13.75 10.79
N THR A 986 18.54 -12.73 10.91
CA THR A 986 18.77 -11.73 9.84
C THR A 986 20.21 -11.83 9.36
N TRP A 987 20.44 -11.72 8.06
CA TRP A 987 21.78 -11.66 7.48
C TRP A 987 22.21 -10.20 7.39
N ILE A 988 23.31 -9.85 8.04
CA ILE A 988 23.98 -8.56 7.84
C ILE A 988 25.08 -8.81 6.82
N TYR A 989 24.99 -8.18 5.65
CA TYR A 989 26.15 -8.10 4.76
C TYR A 989 27.23 -7.30 5.51
N PRO A 990 28.46 -7.82 5.63
CA PRO A 990 29.52 -7.11 6.34
C PRO A 990 29.74 -5.74 5.70
N LYS A 991 29.91 -4.74 6.58
CA LYS A 991 30.13 -3.33 6.23
C LYS A 991 31.34 -3.11 5.34
#